data_AF-A0A958GPA5-F1
#
_entry.id   AF-A0A958GPA5-F1
#
_cell.length_a   1.000
_cell.length_b   1.000
_cell.length_c   1.000
_cell.angle_alpha   90.00
_cell.angle_beta   90.00
_cell.angle_gamma   90.00
#
_symmetry.space_group_name_H-M   'P 1'
#
loop_
_entity.id
_entity.type
_entity.pdbx_description
1 polymer ?
#
loop_
_entity_poly.entity_id
_entity_poly.type
_entity_poly.pdbx_seq_one_letter_code
_entity_poly.pdbx_strand_id
1 'polypeptide(L)'
;MAVETRWWRKEEDRIVCDLCPRRCRLPEGARGFCFVRRNEGGQMQLSTYGKSTGFCIDPIEKKPLNHFLPGTSVLSFGTAGCNLGCKFCQNWDISKSKEIEIVSATAKPEQIARAALDLGCRSVAFTYNDPVIWAEYALDTAIACHAVGLKTVAVTAGYITPEARGDFFEHIDAVNVDLKAFTADFYRTHALASLEPVLETLVWLREHTSVWLELTNLLIPGENDAPDELGSMSEWIVAHLGSDVPVHFTAFHPDYKMLHKPRTPHETLLRARSIAKQCGIRYAYVGNVLDLEHQSTYCPDCETLLIERDHYQLGQFEVVDSCCKNCGTLVPGVFENEPGTWGRRRSSVRIEQWANPPAPLEGSAEVQLTVVQERLEQTQQAVEELASREHISKLLRPLPDAVVRADYTSEELETLTLYTRSVVEAALKKTPCSATLAQPLAETGSFGVFVTLRRNSLLRACRGHWGDPMTATLGALIRSAATSAATIDPRFPSLTPSELSLLTIELSIMHDPQRLTAQGTERLEQVSIGTHGLVIAHQQGSGLLLPQVAADNGWSVETFLDRLCAKAGLAKGQWMDDDTELMTFRTVVAVRGAEEHELDGSHLPEQERRQMLRLVNACLGVEQTKLRISKNFQTMFPTPMGLSLEDRNGTTATAFVHNGSLLELGQSAAQALRNVVHAEKKPLLPVARATLLTQPIALLPAEYPARHISLGTSAVYAECEGEKVLALPTPKAPQDTALAALSSLGLTPAQWGPAGATLTAYQTWILAGAEETTGSIRMPAAAGRFYPATPEAVKASVERLTTLDAHWEKKPSRALLLPHAGWRFCGDIIARTLNRTTVDSLVMAIGPKHTALGAHWSITADNLWQLPHGQVTIATKFAAALQAIVPALHIERDAHRNEHAIEVLLPFLMHFNPRFRLLPLVLGPTSYANLELLATAIARLVEGSKLLPQFVVSSDMNHYAEEQENRRLDRMALDALLTGNPKLLYDVCTTHRISMCGMQPAVVVLATLEKILGRVEVELVDYCTSARTTGDTSRVVGYAGALLR
;
A
#
# COMPACT_ATOMS: atom_id res chain seq x y z
N MET A 1 -22.82 -6.71 -7.74
CA MET A 1 -24.23 -7.15 -7.67
C MET A 1 -24.22 -8.62 -7.31
N ALA A 2 -25.08 -9.07 -6.41
CA ALA A 2 -25.14 -10.49 -6.05
C ALA A 2 -25.86 -11.27 -7.17
N VAL A 3 -25.32 -12.43 -7.53
CA VAL A 3 -25.79 -13.24 -8.67
C VAL A 3 -26.52 -14.48 -8.15
N GLU A 4 -27.63 -14.85 -8.79
CA GLU A 4 -28.37 -16.08 -8.52
C GLU A 4 -27.48 -17.30 -8.79
N THR A 5 -27.56 -18.30 -7.92
CA THR A 5 -26.66 -19.47 -7.95
C THR A 5 -27.39 -20.75 -8.35
N ARG A 6 -26.64 -21.75 -8.83
CA ARG A 6 -27.20 -22.94 -9.48
C ARG A 6 -27.58 -24.07 -8.52
N TRP A 7 -26.75 -24.32 -7.50
CA TRP A 7 -26.87 -25.53 -6.65
C TRP A 7 -27.55 -25.25 -5.31
N TRP A 8 -28.88 -25.18 -5.34
CA TRP A 8 -29.69 -25.09 -4.14
C TRP A 8 -31.12 -25.58 -4.40
N ARG A 9 -31.82 -25.94 -3.33
CA ARG A 9 -33.25 -26.27 -3.36
C ARG A 9 -33.98 -25.61 -2.21
N LYS A 10 -35.27 -25.36 -2.41
CA LYS A 10 -36.15 -24.81 -1.37
C LYS A 10 -36.67 -25.94 -0.48
N GLU A 11 -36.61 -25.74 0.83
CA GLU A 11 -37.21 -26.61 1.85
C GLU A 11 -37.99 -25.73 2.84
N GLU A 12 -39.33 -25.77 2.78
CA GLU A 12 -40.22 -25.01 3.66
C GLU A 12 -39.91 -23.49 3.69
N ASP A 13 -39.47 -22.98 4.85
CA ASP A 13 -39.10 -21.59 5.13
C ASP A 13 -37.61 -21.30 4.87
N ARG A 14 -36.87 -22.27 4.32
CA ARG A 14 -35.41 -22.22 4.14
C ARG A 14 -35.00 -22.62 2.73
N ILE A 15 -33.74 -22.35 2.44
CA ILE A 15 -33.04 -22.94 1.28
C ILE A 15 -31.91 -23.84 1.76
N VAL A 16 -31.61 -24.89 0.99
CA VAL A 16 -30.48 -25.79 1.22
C VAL A 16 -29.45 -25.58 0.12
N CYS A 17 -28.21 -25.26 0.50
CA CYS A 17 -27.11 -25.14 -0.44
C CYS A 17 -26.59 -26.54 -0.82
N ASP A 18 -26.76 -26.97 -2.06
CA ASP A 18 -26.33 -28.32 -2.50
C ASP A 18 -24.96 -28.32 -3.20
N LEU A 19 -24.24 -27.19 -3.21
CA LEU A 19 -22.90 -27.07 -3.81
C LEU A 19 -21.84 -27.93 -3.13
N CYS A 20 -21.80 -27.93 -1.80
CA CYS A 20 -20.75 -28.62 -1.05
C CYS A 20 -21.34 -29.51 0.04
N PRO A 21 -20.60 -30.52 0.53
CA PRO A 21 -21.14 -31.53 1.45
C PRO A 21 -21.69 -30.98 2.78
N ARG A 22 -21.48 -29.69 3.08
CA ARG A 22 -22.07 -29.04 4.26
C ARG A 22 -23.58 -28.94 4.24
N ARG A 23 -24.20 -28.91 3.05
CA ARG A 23 -25.65 -28.77 2.86
C ARG A 23 -26.30 -27.72 3.80
N CYS A 24 -25.71 -26.51 3.82
CA CYS A 24 -26.15 -25.45 4.74
C CYS A 24 -27.63 -25.13 4.54
N ARG A 25 -28.42 -25.20 5.62
CA ARG A 25 -29.84 -24.86 5.64
C ARG A 25 -30.01 -23.41 6.11
N LEU A 26 -30.40 -22.52 5.21
CA LEU A 26 -30.36 -21.07 5.42
C LEU A 26 -31.79 -20.48 5.45
N PRO A 27 -32.24 -19.92 6.59
CA PRO A 27 -33.42 -19.05 6.59
C PRO A 27 -33.12 -17.73 5.87
N GLU A 28 -34.16 -16.95 5.57
CA GLU A 28 -34.04 -15.65 4.91
C GLU A 28 -32.99 -14.74 5.59
N GLY A 29 -32.10 -14.14 4.79
CA GLY A 29 -31.01 -13.27 5.25
C GLY A 29 -29.78 -13.99 5.83
N ALA A 30 -29.82 -15.32 6.03
CA ALA A 30 -28.70 -16.07 6.59
C ALA A 30 -27.61 -16.37 5.55
N ARG A 31 -26.37 -16.50 6.05
CA ARG A 31 -25.17 -16.86 5.26
C ARG A 31 -24.76 -18.30 5.55
N GLY A 32 -24.26 -18.98 4.52
CA GLY A 32 -23.61 -20.29 4.62
C GLY A 32 -22.31 -20.24 5.43
N PHE A 33 -21.79 -21.41 5.77
CA PHE A 33 -20.51 -21.53 6.49
C PHE A 33 -19.36 -20.77 5.82
N CYS A 34 -19.37 -20.73 4.48
CA CYS A 34 -18.37 -20.02 3.68
C CYS A 34 -18.50 -18.49 3.71
N PHE A 35 -19.55 -17.95 4.33
CA PHE A 35 -19.90 -16.53 4.41
C PHE A 35 -20.26 -15.83 3.09
N VAL A 36 -19.93 -16.40 1.94
CA VAL A 36 -20.15 -15.76 0.63
C VAL A 36 -21.46 -16.12 -0.05
N ARG A 37 -22.08 -17.24 0.32
CA ARG A 37 -23.40 -17.67 -0.15
C ARG A 37 -24.48 -17.33 0.88
N ARG A 38 -25.55 -16.67 0.46
CA ARG A 38 -26.63 -16.22 1.36
C ARG A 38 -28.01 -16.47 0.79
N ASN A 39 -28.98 -16.72 1.66
CA ASN A 39 -30.39 -16.68 1.29
C ASN A 39 -30.87 -15.22 1.28
N GLU A 40 -31.31 -14.73 0.13
CA GLU A 40 -31.86 -13.38 -0.01
C GLU A 40 -33.01 -13.40 -1.03
N GLY A 41 -34.19 -12.99 -0.60
CA GLY A 41 -35.42 -13.08 -1.38
C GLY A 41 -35.90 -14.52 -1.59
N GLY A 42 -35.56 -15.45 -0.70
CA GLY A 42 -35.86 -16.87 -0.85
C GLY A 42 -35.04 -17.59 -1.94
N GLN A 43 -33.93 -16.98 -2.37
CA GLN A 43 -33.00 -17.53 -3.37
C GLN A 43 -31.57 -17.52 -2.84
N MET A 44 -30.75 -18.49 -3.30
CA MET A 44 -29.33 -18.51 -2.98
C MET A 44 -28.56 -17.53 -3.87
N GLN A 45 -27.85 -16.60 -3.25
CA GLN A 45 -27.04 -15.59 -3.95
C GLN A 45 -25.55 -15.68 -3.58
N LEU A 46 -24.68 -15.42 -4.56
CA LEU A 46 -23.23 -15.30 -4.39
C LEU A 46 -22.82 -13.83 -4.23
N SER A 47 -22.26 -13.48 -3.07
CA SER A 47 -21.87 -12.09 -2.74
C SER A 47 -20.48 -11.67 -3.23
N THR A 48 -19.66 -12.63 -3.67
CA THR A 48 -18.30 -12.42 -4.19
C THR A 48 -18.21 -12.45 -5.72
N TYR A 49 -19.32 -12.60 -6.45
CA TYR A 49 -19.28 -12.60 -7.91
C TYR A 49 -18.71 -11.26 -8.43
N GLY A 50 -17.65 -11.36 -9.24
CA GLY A 50 -16.91 -10.22 -9.76
C GLY A 50 -16.09 -9.43 -8.72
N LYS A 51 -15.89 -9.98 -7.52
CA LYS A 51 -15.09 -9.39 -6.44
C LYS A 51 -13.94 -10.33 -6.09
N SER A 52 -12.72 -9.96 -6.47
CA SER A 52 -11.54 -10.81 -6.33
C SER A 52 -10.45 -10.13 -5.49
N THR A 53 -9.63 -10.94 -4.84
CA THR A 53 -8.46 -10.49 -4.07
C THR A 53 -7.17 -11.09 -4.63
N GLY A 54 -6.06 -10.38 -4.43
CA GLY A 54 -4.72 -10.96 -4.56
C GLY A 54 -4.21 -11.22 -5.98
N PHE A 55 -4.72 -10.56 -7.02
CA PHE A 55 -4.26 -10.75 -8.41
C PHE A 55 -2.73 -10.71 -8.54
N CYS A 56 -2.15 -11.84 -8.94
CA CYS A 56 -0.70 -11.99 -9.03
C CYS A 56 -0.32 -13.01 -10.09
N ILE A 57 0.68 -12.68 -10.91
CA ILE A 57 1.35 -13.67 -11.77
C ILE A 57 2.40 -14.38 -10.92
N ASP A 58 2.27 -15.71 -10.86
CA ASP A 58 3.17 -16.64 -10.18
C ASP A 58 3.70 -17.68 -11.19
N PRO A 59 4.78 -18.42 -10.90
CA PRO A 59 5.13 -19.64 -11.62
C PRO A 59 4.08 -20.74 -11.37
N ILE A 60 3.85 -21.61 -12.37
CA ILE A 60 2.88 -22.71 -12.27
C ILE A 60 3.23 -23.70 -11.14
N GLU A 61 4.52 -23.90 -10.86
CA GLU A 61 5.03 -24.76 -9.78
C GLU A 61 4.56 -24.31 -8.40
N LYS A 62 4.20 -23.03 -8.24
CA LYS A 62 3.62 -22.50 -7.00
C LYS A 62 2.15 -22.93 -6.80
N LYS A 63 1.50 -23.47 -7.84
CA LYS A 63 0.16 -24.08 -7.79
C LYS A 63 0.28 -25.61 -7.71
N PRO A 64 1.21 -26.11 -6.88
CA PRO A 64 1.87 -27.42 -6.96
C PRO A 64 1.46 -28.27 -8.18
N LEU A 65 1.84 -27.80 -9.37
CA LEU A 65 1.58 -28.42 -10.66
C LEU A 65 2.92 -28.58 -11.38
N ASN A 66 3.62 -29.68 -11.10
CA ASN A 66 4.94 -29.93 -11.69
C ASN A 66 4.84 -30.50 -13.10
N HIS A 67 3.73 -31.13 -13.46
CA HIS A 67 3.52 -31.85 -14.71
C HIS A 67 2.48 -31.15 -15.60
N PHE A 68 2.21 -29.87 -15.36
CA PHE A 68 1.32 -29.06 -16.18
C PHE A 68 2.01 -27.76 -16.59
N LEU A 69 2.35 -27.66 -17.88
CA LEU A 69 3.02 -26.51 -18.49
C LEU A 69 4.21 -25.96 -17.67
N PRO A 70 5.22 -26.78 -17.33
CA PRO A 70 6.30 -26.38 -16.41
C PRO A 70 7.03 -25.11 -16.86
N GLY A 71 7.37 -24.25 -15.91
CA GLY A 71 8.11 -23.00 -16.12
C GLY A 71 7.28 -21.84 -16.65
N THR A 72 5.98 -22.05 -16.93
CA THR A 72 5.09 -21.02 -17.46
C THR A 72 4.51 -20.13 -16.36
N SER A 73 4.02 -18.95 -16.77
CA SER A 73 3.37 -17.97 -15.92
C SER A 73 1.87 -18.26 -15.77
N VAL A 74 1.35 -18.09 -14.55
CA VAL A 74 -0.08 -18.25 -14.23
C VAL A 74 -0.63 -17.03 -13.47
N LEU A 75 -1.70 -16.42 -14.00
CA LEU A 75 -2.40 -15.35 -13.30
C LEU A 75 -3.29 -15.95 -12.20
N SER A 76 -3.05 -15.59 -10.96
CA SER A 76 -3.67 -16.19 -9.78
C SER A 76 -4.56 -15.19 -9.06
N PHE A 77 -5.74 -15.63 -8.62
CA PHE A 77 -6.62 -14.83 -7.75
C PHE A 77 -7.53 -15.71 -6.90
N GLY A 78 -8.14 -15.12 -5.87
CA GLY A 78 -9.14 -15.75 -5.02
C GLY A 78 -10.26 -14.80 -4.63
N THR A 79 -11.13 -15.25 -3.75
CA THR A 79 -12.19 -14.44 -3.12
C THR A 79 -12.15 -14.60 -1.59
N ALA A 80 -13.09 -14.01 -0.85
CA ALA A 80 -13.18 -14.24 0.59
C ALA A 80 -13.85 -15.58 0.94
N GLY A 81 -13.56 -16.11 2.14
CA GLY A 81 -14.27 -17.27 2.70
C GLY A 81 -13.76 -18.63 2.21
N CYS A 82 -14.31 -19.72 2.75
CA CYS A 82 -13.93 -21.10 2.41
C CYS A 82 -15.01 -22.09 2.91
N ASN A 83 -15.18 -23.24 2.26
CA ASN A 83 -16.04 -24.34 2.71
C ASN A 83 -15.37 -25.21 3.80
N LEU A 84 -14.06 -25.11 4.01
CA LEU A 84 -13.35 -25.79 5.10
C LEU A 84 -13.05 -24.85 6.28
N GLY A 85 -12.96 -25.42 7.47
CA GLY A 85 -12.66 -24.74 8.73
C GLY A 85 -11.21 -24.93 9.21
N CYS A 86 -10.25 -25.16 8.30
CA CYS A 86 -8.86 -25.47 8.61
C CYS A 86 -8.25 -24.56 9.70
N LYS A 87 -7.80 -25.17 10.81
CA LYS A 87 -7.09 -24.50 11.90
C LYS A 87 -5.63 -24.13 11.55
N PHE A 88 -5.08 -24.77 10.51
CA PHE A 88 -3.71 -24.62 10.00
C PHE A 88 -3.62 -23.80 8.71
N CYS A 89 -4.67 -23.08 8.32
CA CYS A 89 -4.70 -22.42 7.02
C CYS A 89 -3.61 -21.34 6.90
N GLN A 90 -2.74 -21.47 5.90
CA GLN A 90 -1.66 -20.51 5.60
C GLN A 90 -2.14 -19.27 4.82
N ASN A 91 -3.36 -19.32 4.26
CA ASN A 91 -4.07 -18.20 3.63
C ASN A 91 -5.32 -17.81 4.46
N TRP A 92 -5.19 -17.80 5.80
CA TRP A 92 -6.32 -17.60 6.70
C TRP A 92 -6.92 -16.20 6.64
N ASP A 93 -6.10 -15.19 6.30
CA ASP A 93 -6.48 -13.80 6.11
C ASP A 93 -7.53 -13.63 5.00
N ILE A 94 -7.42 -14.40 3.92
CA ILE A 94 -8.39 -14.42 2.82
C ILE A 94 -9.53 -15.40 3.12
N SER A 95 -9.19 -16.64 3.50
CA SER A 95 -10.16 -17.74 3.63
C SER A 95 -11.08 -17.66 4.87
N LYS A 96 -10.74 -16.84 5.88
CA LYS A 96 -11.55 -16.62 7.10
C LYS A 96 -12.11 -15.20 7.20
N SER A 97 -11.88 -14.34 6.21
CA SER A 97 -12.43 -12.99 6.18
C SER A 97 -13.95 -12.99 5.99
N LYS A 98 -14.64 -12.11 6.73
CA LYS A 98 -16.07 -11.79 6.55
C LYS A 98 -16.27 -10.46 5.79
N GLU A 99 -15.19 -9.76 5.48
CA GLU A 99 -15.18 -8.40 4.93
C GLU A 99 -14.88 -8.44 3.43
N ILE A 100 -15.91 -8.75 2.64
CA ILE A 100 -15.81 -8.90 1.18
C ILE A 100 -15.60 -7.56 0.46
N GLU A 101 -16.09 -6.44 1.04
CA GLU A 101 -16.17 -5.15 0.33
C GLU A 101 -14.95 -4.23 0.52
N ILE A 102 -14.13 -4.46 1.55
CA ILE A 102 -13.02 -3.55 1.90
C ILE A 102 -11.70 -3.94 1.19
N VAL A 103 -11.58 -5.19 0.72
CA VAL A 103 -10.30 -5.78 0.27
C VAL A 103 -10.33 -6.27 -1.20
N SER A 104 -11.50 -6.25 -1.85
CA SER A 104 -11.67 -6.88 -3.18
C SER A 104 -11.67 -5.87 -4.33
N ALA A 105 -10.86 -6.14 -5.36
CA ALA A 105 -10.97 -5.48 -6.65
C ALA A 105 -12.21 -5.98 -7.41
N THR A 106 -12.81 -5.13 -8.24
CA THR A 106 -13.91 -5.56 -9.12
C THR A 106 -13.34 -6.02 -10.45
N ALA A 107 -13.63 -7.26 -10.84
CA ALA A 107 -13.15 -7.85 -12.08
C ALA A 107 -14.24 -8.74 -12.69
N LYS A 108 -14.48 -8.61 -13.99
CA LYS A 108 -15.35 -9.51 -14.74
C LYS A 108 -14.55 -10.67 -15.31
N PRO A 109 -15.17 -11.85 -15.54
CA PRO A 109 -14.57 -12.99 -16.22
C PRO A 109 -13.70 -12.63 -17.44
N GLU A 110 -14.25 -11.83 -18.37
CA GLU A 110 -13.58 -11.46 -19.63
C GLU A 110 -12.39 -10.54 -19.39
N GLN A 111 -12.45 -9.72 -18.34
CA GLN A 111 -11.35 -8.83 -17.95
C GLN A 111 -10.16 -9.63 -17.42
N ILE A 112 -10.43 -10.72 -16.68
CA ILE A 112 -9.40 -11.61 -16.16
C ILE A 112 -8.72 -12.38 -17.29
N ALA A 113 -9.52 -12.99 -18.18
CA ALA A 113 -9.02 -13.70 -19.35
C ALA A 113 -8.15 -12.77 -20.22
N ARG A 114 -8.64 -11.57 -20.48
CA ARG A 114 -7.89 -10.57 -21.25
C ARG A 114 -6.60 -10.14 -20.56
N ALA A 115 -6.65 -9.87 -19.26
CA ALA A 115 -5.46 -9.45 -18.52
C ALA A 115 -4.38 -10.53 -18.55
N ALA A 116 -4.76 -11.79 -18.37
CA ALA A 116 -3.85 -12.92 -18.46
C ALA A 116 -3.23 -13.02 -19.87
N LEU A 117 -4.04 -12.83 -20.92
CA LEU A 117 -3.55 -12.88 -22.31
C LEU A 117 -2.55 -11.73 -22.59
N ASP A 118 -2.94 -10.49 -22.27
CA ASP A 118 -2.13 -9.30 -22.53
C ASP A 118 -0.80 -9.32 -21.74
N LEU A 119 -0.76 -10.00 -20.59
CA LEU A 119 0.42 -10.17 -19.75
C LEU A 119 1.25 -11.42 -20.11
N GLY A 120 0.86 -12.16 -21.15
CA GLY A 120 1.57 -13.35 -21.61
C GLY A 120 1.50 -14.53 -20.63
N CYS A 121 0.45 -14.62 -19.81
CA CYS A 121 0.19 -15.81 -19.00
C CYS A 121 -0.22 -16.98 -19.89
N ARG A 122 0.14 -18.21 -19.51
CA ARG A 122 -0.34 -19.42 -20.19
C ARG A 122 -1.63 -19.95 -19.57
N SER A 123 -1.88 -19.62 -18.31
CA SER A 123 -3.06 -20.06 -17.58
C SER A 123 -3.55 -19.05 -16.54
N VAL A 124 -4.77 -19.28 -16.05
CA VAL A 124 -5.37 -18.57 -14.92
C VAL A 124 -5.68 -19.58 -13.80
N ALA A 125 -5.25 -19.29 -12.57
CA ALA A 125 -5.49 -20.11 -11.39
C ALA A 125 -6.52 -19.51 -10.43
N PHE A 126 -7.55 -20.30 -10.14
CA PHE A 126 -8.51 -20.09 -9.08
C PHE A 126 -7.94 -20.65 -7.77
N THR A 127 -7.48 -19.78 -6.87
CA THR A 127 -6.64 -20.16 -5.72
C THR A 127 -6.79 -19.21 -4.52
N TYR A 128 -5.84 -19.26 -3.57
CA TYR A 128 -5.78 -18.57 -2.27
C TYR A 128 -6.87 -18.98 -1.28
N ASN A 129 -8.10 -19.18 -1.75
CA ASN A 129 -9.16 -19.88 -1.07
C ASN A 129 -9.79 -20.94 -1.99
N ASP A 130 -10.70 -21.76 -1.46
CA ASP A 130 -11.30 -22.86 -2.23
C ASP A 130 -12.26 -22.32 -3.31
N PRO A 131 -12.04 -22.58 -4.60
CA PRO A 131 -12.86 -22.04 -5.68
C PRO A 131 -14.28 -22.61 -5.75
N VAL A 132 -14.54 -23.76 -5.11
CA VAL A 132 -15.88 -24.38 -5.08
C VAL A 132 -16.92 -23.40 -4.53
N ILE A 133 -16.59 -22.63 -3.48
CA ILE A 133 -17.56 -21.74 -2.83
C ILE A 133 -18.02 -20.57 -3.71
N TRP A 134 -17.26 -20.22 -4.77
CA TRP A 134 -17.58 -19.18 -5.75
C TRP A 134 -17.61 -19.74 -7.19
N ALA A 135 -18.03 -21.00 -7.31
CA ALA A 135 -18.02 -21.78 -8.56
C ALA A 135 -18.61 -21.07 -9.79
N GLU A 136 -19.71 -20.31 -9.68
CA GLU A 136 -20.29 -19.60 -10.84
C GLU A 136 -19.30 -18.59 -11.42
N TYR A 137 -18.56 -17.89 -10.58
CA TYR A 137 -17.56 -16.91 -11.02
C TYR A 137 -16.30 -17.59 -11.58
N ALA A 138 -15.89 -18.73 -11.00
CA ALA A 138 -14.79 -19.54 -11.54
C ALA A 138 -15.14 -20.07 -12.93
N LEU A 139 -16.35 -20.62 -13.11
CA LEU A 139 -16.83 -21.18 -14.38
C LEU A 139 -16.92 -20.13 -15.48
N ASP A 140 -17.55 -19.00 -15.20
CA ASP A 140 -17.66 -17.93 -16.20
C ASP A 140 -16.26 -17.41 -16.60
N THR A 141 -15.33 -17.31 -15.63
CA THR A 141 -13.93 -16.95 -15.92
C THR A 141 -13.22 -18.02 -16.73
N ALA A 142 -13.48 -19.30 -16.46
CA ALA A 142 -12.88 -20.40 -17.22
C ALA A 142 -13.34 -20.39 -18.69
N ILE A 143 -14.64 -20.20 -18.92
CA ILE A 143 -15.21 -20.05 -20.26
C ILE A 143 -14.56 -18.86 -20.99
N ALA A 144 -14.41 -17.72 -20.32
CA ALA A 144 -13.75 -16.55 -20.88
C ALA A 144 -12.28 -16.80 -21.23
N CYS A 145 -11.53 -17.54 -20.40
CA CYS A 145 -10.15 -17.93 -20.66
C CYS A 145 -10.03 -18.83 -21.89
N HIS A 146 -10.87 -19.85 -22.00
CA HIS A 146 -10.87 -20.77 -23.14
C HIS A 146 -11.19 -20.05 -24.45
N ALA A 147 -12.09 -19.06 -24.42
CA ALA A 147 -12.42 -18.25 -25.59
C ALA A 147 -11.21 -17.49 -26.18
N VAL A 148 -10.15 -17.28 -25.40
CA VAL A 148 -8.91 -16.62 -25.82
C VAL A 148 -7.68 -17.55 -25.80
N GLY A 149 -7.89 -18.86 -25.70
CA GLY A 149 -6.83 -19.87 -25.76
C GLY A 149 -5.99 -20.02 -24.47
N LEU A 150 -6.43 -19.46 -23.34
CA LEU A 150 -5.77 -19.62 -22.05
C LEU A 150 -6.27 -20.87 -21.32
N LYS A 151 -5.37 -21.53 -20.61
CA LYS A 151 -5.70 -22.68 -19.75
C LYS A 151 -6.20 -22.25 -18.38
N THR A 152 -6.94 -23.13 -17.69
CA THR A 152 -7.54 -22.84 -16.38
C THR A 152 -7.09 -23.85 -15.33
N VAL A 153 -6.82 -23.36 -14.13
CA VAL A 153 -6.29 -24.15 -13.01
C VAL A 153 -7.17 -23.96 -11.79
N ALA A 154 -7.54 -25.05 -11.12
CA ALA A 154 -8.18 -25.00 -9.80
C ALA A 154 -7.25 -25.54 -8.70
N VAL A 155 -7.03 -24.75 -7.64
CA VAL A 155 -6.39 -25.24 -6.41
C VAL A 155 -7.47 -25.35 -5.34
N THR A 156 -7.89 -26.57 -5.02
CA THR A 156 -9.11 -26.83 -4.24
C THR A 156 -8.88 -27.92 -3.19
N ALA A 157 -9.70 -27.97 -2.14
CA ALA A 157 -9.78 -29.10 -1.23
C ALA A 157 -10.62 -30.26 -1.78
N GLY A 158 -11.22 -30.13 -2.98
CA GLY A 158 -12.07 -31.17 -3.58
C GLY A 158 -13.36 -31.43 -2.79
N TYR A 159 -13.76 -30.51 -1.90
CA TYR A 159 -14.91 -30.70 -1.01
C TYR A 159 -16.20 -30.17 -1.66
N ILE A 160 -16.65 -30.91 -2.67
CA ILE A 160 -17.79 -30.60 -3.54
C ILE A 160 -18.76 -31.79 -3.59
N THR A 161 -20.04 -31.55 -3.88
CA THR A 161 -21.03 -32.62 -3.99
C THR A 161 -21.00 -33.30 -5.37
N PRO A 162 -21.49 -34.56 -5.48
CA PRO A 162 -21.66 -35.23 -6.76
C PRO A 162 -22.50 -34.43 -7.77
N GLU A 163 -23.51 -33.72 -7.29
CA GLU A 163 -24.42 -32.92 -8.12
C GLU A 163 -23.76 -31.68 -8.73
N ALA A 164 -22.70 -31.15 -8.11
CA ALA A 164 -22.03 -29.92 -8.56
C ALA A 164 -20.68 -30.16 -9.26
N ARG A 165 -20.01 -31.28 -8.99
CA ARG A 165 -18.63 -31.52 -9.47
C ARG A 165 -18.52 -31.65 -10.98
N GLY A 166 -19.53 -32.22 -11.65
CA GLY A 166 -19.59 -32.32 -13.11
C GLY A 166 -19.40 -30.95 -13.77
N ASP A 167 -20.35 -30.06 -13.50
CA ASP A 167 -20.35 -28.68 -13.98
C ASP A 167 -19.07 -27.93 -13.58
N PHE A 168 -18.62 -28.05 -12.33
CA PHE A 168 -17.47 -27.28 -11.84
C PHE A 168 -16.17 -27.62 -12.58
N PHE A 169 -15.94 -28.90 -12.88
CA PHE A 169 -14.70 -29.36 -13.51
C PHE A 169 -14.76 -29.40 -15.04
N GLU A 170 -15.92 -29.17 -15.66
CA GLU A 170 -16.10 -29.18 -17.12
C GLU A 170 -15.14 -28.25 -17.87
N HIS A 171 -14.83 -27.08 -17.29
CA HIS A 171 -13.98 -26.05 -17.89
C HIS A 171 -12.63 -25.88 -17.19
N ILE A 172 -12.19 -26.85 -16.39
CA ILE A 172 -10.90 -26.82 -15.70
C ILE A 172 -9.90 -27.69 -16.48
N ASP A 173 -8.75 -27.15 -16.87
CA ASP A 173 -7.72 -27.94 -17.57
C ASP A 173 -6.81 -28.73 -16.61
N ALA A 174 -6.51 -28.15 -15.44
CA ALA A 174 -5.73 -28.81 -14.40
C ALA A 174 -6.23 -28.49 -13.00
N VAL A 175 -6.08 -29.45 -12.10
CA VAL A 175 -6.46 -29.33 -10.71
C VAL A 175 -5.35 -29.83 -9.81
N ASN A 176 -5.03 -29.02 -8.80
CA ASN A 176 -4.32 -29.48 -7.63
C ASN A 176 -5.33 -29.65 -6.49
N VAL A 177 -5.49 -30.89 -6.02
CA VAL A 177 -6.38 -31.19 -4.90
C VAL A 177 -5.59 -31.36 -3.62
N ASP A 178 -5.89 -30.51 -2.65
CA ASP A 178 -5.30 -30.55 -1.33
C ASP A 178 -5.93 -31.66 -0.46
N LEU A 179 -5.34 -32.86 -0.49
CA LEU A 179 -5.68 -33.94 0.43
C LEU A 179 -5.06 -33.65 1.81
N LYS A 180 -5.85 -33.04 2.70
CA LYS A 180 -5.33 -32.45 3.95
C LYS A 180 -4.75 -33.45 4.96
N ALA A 181 -5.26 -34.67 4.96
CA ALA A 181 -4.85 -35.81 5.78
C ALA A 181 -5.52 -37.06 5.22
N PHE A 182 -5.28 -38.22 5.83
CA PHE A 182 -5.91 -39.48 5.45
C PHE A 182 -6.68 -40.12 6.61
N THR A 183 -7.11 -39.30 7.57
CA THR A 183 -7.95 -39.73 8.69
C THR A 183 -9.21 -38.88 8.82
N ALA A 184 -10.33 -39.54 9.15
CA ALA A 184 -11.59 -38.86 9.45
C ALA A 184 -11.51 -37.96 10.69
N ASP A 185 -10.65 -38.32 11.66
CA ASP A 185 -10.40 -37.50 12.85
C ASP A 185 -9.81 -36.15 12.47
N PHE A 186 -8.71 -36.15 11.69
CA PHE A 186 -8.09 -34.90 11.28
C PHE A 186 -9.08 -33.98 10.55
N TYR A 187 -9.87 -34.54 9.63
CA TYR A 187 -10.88 -33.77 8.91
C TYR A 187 -11.93 -33.17 9.85
N ARG A 188 -12.42 -33.94 10.83
CA ARG A 188 -13.39 -33.46 11.82
C ARG A 188 -12.81 -32.40 12.75
N THR A 189 -11.59 -32.61 13.23
CA THR A 189 -10.99 -31.86 14.34
C THR A 189 -10.24 -30.62 13.85
N HIS A 190 -9.52 -30.73 12.72
CA HIS A 190 -8.66 -29.66 12.19
C HIS A 190 -9.22 -28.98 10.96
N ALA A 191 -9.90 -29.71 10.06
CA ALA A 191 -10.51 -29.14 8.84
C ALA A 191 -12.00 -28.77 8.99
N LEU A 192 -12.66 -29.21 10.07
CA LEU A 192 -14.11 -29.11 10.28
C LEU A 192 -14.94 -29.63 9.09
N ALA A 193 -14.48 -30.69 8.43
CA ALA A 193 -15.03 -31.30 7.24
C ALA A 193 -15.01 -32.83 7.35
N SER A 194 -15.22 -33.54 6.25
CA SER A 194 -15.19 -35.01 6.17
C SER A 194 -14.22 -35.43 5.08
N LEU A 195 -13.50 -36.53 5.29
CA LEU A 195 -12.54 -37.07 4.32
C LEU A 195 -13.24 -37.66 3.09
N GLU A 196 -14.28 -38.47 3.31
CA GLU A 196 -14.94 -39.26 2.25
C GLU A 196 -15.33 -38.47 1.00
N PRO A 197 -15.99 -37.29 1.09
CA PRO A 197 -16.36 -36.55 -0.12
C PRO A 197 -15.16 -36.08 -0.96
N VAL A 198 -13.99 -35.89 -0.33
CA VAL A 198 -12.76 -35.55 -1.04
C VAL A 198 -12.25 -36.76 -1.82
N LEU A 199 -12.23 -37.94 -1.18
CA LEU A 199 -11.82 -39.19 -1.83
C LEU A 199 -12.74 -39.56 -3.00
N GLU A 200 -14.05 -39.45 -2.81
CA GLU A 200 -15.05 -39.65 -3.87
C GLU A 200 -14.83 -38.69 -5.06
N THR A 201 -14.43 -37.45 -4.79
CA THR A 201 -14.13 -36.45 -5.82
C THR A 201 -12.84 -36.78 -6.57
N LEU A 202 -11.80 -37.25 -5.87
CA LEU A 202 -10.55 -37.69 -6.49
C LEU A 202 -10.74 -38.86 -7.45
N VAL A 203 -11.47 -39.89 -7.02
CA VAL A 203 -11.79 -41.05 -7.87
C VAL A 203 -12.59 -40.60 -9.08
N TRP A 204 -13.60 -39.75 -8.87
CA TRP A 204 -14.41 -39.26 -9.97
C TRP A 204 -13.62 -38.42 -10.98
N LEU A 205 -12.76 -37.51 -10.53
CA LEU A 205 -11.87 -36.73 -11.40
C LEU A 205 -11.02 -37.65 -12.28
N ARG A 206 -10.45 -38.71 -11.70
CA ARG A 206 -9.61 -39.66 -12.40
C ARG A 206 -10.36 -40.48 -13.44
N GLU A 207 -11.55 -40.96 -13.09
CA GLU A 207 -12.31 -41.91 -13.91
C GLU A 207 -13.19 -41.25 -14.97
N HIS A 208 -13.67 -40.02 -14.71
CA HIS A 208 -14.75 -39.39 -15.50
C HIS A 208 -14.33 -38.10 -16.19
N THR A 209 -13.09 -37.64 -16.02
CA THR A 209 -12.63 -36.38 -16.63
C THR A 209 -11.25 -36.52 -17.27
N SER A 210 -10.93 -35.58 -18.16
CA SER A 210 -9.58 -35.40 -18.73
C SER A 210 -8.77 -34.32 -18.02
N VAL A 211 -9.26 -33.80 -16.88
CA VAL A 211 -8.57 -32.76 -16.12
C VAL A 211 -7.25 -33.32 -15.60
N TRP A 212 -6.15 -32.59 -15.80
CA TRP A 212 -4.86 -32.99 -15.25
C TRP A 212 -4.88 -32.87 -13.72
N LEU A 213 -4.63 -33.98 -13.02
CA LEU A 213 -4.76 -34.07 -11.56
C LEU A 213 -3.39 -34.23 -10.89
N GLU A 214 -3.09 -33.34 -9.93
CA GLU A 214 -2.00 -33.50 -8.96
C GLU A 214 -2.53 -33.34 -7.53
N LEU A 215 -1.86 -33.94 -6.56
CA LEU A 215 -2.25 -33.90 -5.15
C LEU A 215 -1.26 -33.13 -4.30
N THR A 216 -1.76 -32.41 -3.31
CA THR A 216 -0.91 -31.80 -2.28
C THR A 216 -1.33 -32.23 -0.89
N ASN A 217 -0.35 -32.64 -0.10
CA ASN A 217 -0.51 -32.97 1.31
C ASN A 217 0.45 -32.10 2.12
N LEU A 218 -0.12 -31.14 2.85
CA LEU A 218 0.61 -30.28 3.78
C LEU A 218 0.87 -31.06 5.07
N LEU A 219 2.13 -31.42 5.33
CA LEU A 219 2.49 -32.21 6.50
C LEU A 219 2.61 -31.33 7.72
N ILE A 220 1.87 -31.63 8.78
CA ILE A 220 1.85 -30.92 10.05
C ILE A 220 2.41 -31.86 11.13
N PRO A 221 3.52 -31.48 11.80
CA PRO A 221 4.15 -32.35 12.79
C PRO A 221 3.21 -32.82 13.90
N GLY A 222 3.15 -34.15 14.06
CA GLY A 222 2.33 -34.83 15.05
C GLY A 222 0.83 -34.75 14.81
N GLU A 223 0.39 -34.44 13.59
CA GLU A 223 -1.05 -34.40 13.23
C GLU A 223 -1.39 -35.29 12.04
N ASN A 224 -0.58 -35.28 10.97
CA ASN A 224 -0.79 -36.09 9.76
C ASN A 224 0.52 -36.62 9.14
N ASP A 225 1.62 -36.64 9.90
CA ASP A 225 2.96 -37.04 9.43
C ASP A 225 3.42 -38.41 9.96
N ALA A 226 2.47 -39.19 10.50
CA ALA A 226 2.69 -40.55 10.96
C ALA A 226 2.97 -41.50 9.78
N PRO A 227 4.01 -42.35 9.84
CA PRO A 227 4.34 -43.26 8.74
C PRO A 227 3.18 -44.13 8.26
N ASP A 228 2.37 -44.69 9.18
CA ASP A 228 1.25 -45.55 8.85
C ASP A 228 0.13 -44.82 8.10
N GLU A 229 -0.14 -43.56 8.47
CA GLU A 229 -1.12 -42.72 7.76
C GLU A 229 -0.63 -42.37 6.34
N LEU A 230 0.65 -42.01 6.21
CA LEU A 230 1.28 -41.70 4.93
C LEU A 230 1.33 -42.91 4.00
N GLY A 231 1.60 -44.10 4.55
CA GLY A 231 1.54 -45.37 3.84
C GLY A 231 0.13 -45.66 3.35
N SER A 232 -0.86 -45.60 4.25
CA SER A 232 -2.28 -45.82 3.92
C SER A 232 -2.78 -44.87 2.82
N MET A 233 -2.41 -43.58 2.92
CA MET A 233 -2.73 -42.58 1.91
C MET A 233 -2.10 -42.93 0.56
N SER A 234 -0.82 -43.30 0.55
CA SER A 234 -0.06 -43.58 -0.67
C SER A 234 -0.54 -44.85 -1.36
N GLU A 235 -0.80 -45.93 -0.61
CA GLU A 235 -1.38 -47.17 -1.11
C GLU A 235 -2.77 -46.94 -1.69
N TRP A 236 -3.60 -46.13 -1.02
CA TRP A 236 -4.92 -45.78 -1.53
C TRP A 236 -4.84 -45.00 -2.84
N ILE A 237 -3.94 -44.01 -2.93
CA ILE A 237 -3.70 -43.23 -4.16
C ILE A 237 -3.30 -44.15 -5.31
N VAL A 238 -2.34 -45.06 -5.08
CA VAL A 238 -1.90 -46.00 -6.12
C VAL A 238 -3.03 -46.93 -6.55
N ALA A 239 -3.83 -47.44 -5.60
CA ALA A 239 -4.92 -48.37 -5.88
C ALA A 239 -6.10 -47.72 -6.64
N HIS A 240 -6.43 -46.46 -6.35
CA HIS A 240 -7.64 -45.82 -6.87
C HIS A 240 -7.38 -44.77 -7.95
N LEU A 241 -6.24 -44.08 -7.89
CA LEU A 241 -5.88 -43.02 -8.83
C LEU A 241 -4.77 -43.44 -9.81
N GLY A 242 -3.95 -44.43 -9.41
CA GLY A 242 -2.82 -44.94 -10.15
C GLY A 242 -1.48 -44.37 -9.68
N SER A 243 -0.39 -45.05 -10.04
CA SER A 243 0.99 -44.69 -9.67
C SER A 243 1.51 -43.40 -10.33
N ASP A 244 0.81 -42.93 -11.36
CA ASP A 244 1.22 -41.83 -12.23
C ASP A 244 0.73 -40.46 -11.76
N VAL A 245 -0.17 -40.38 -10.76
CA VAL A 245 -0.64 -39.11 -10.20
C VAL A 245 0.44 -38.49 -9.32
N PRO A 246 0.94 -37.28 -9.64
CA PRO A 246 1.93 -36.61 -8.82
C PRO A 246 1.41 -36.25 -7.43
N VAL A 247 2.25 -36.45 -6.41
CA VAL A 247 1.95 -36.12 -5.01
C VAL A 247 3.02 -35.20 -4.44
N HIS A 248 2.58 -34.06 -3.91
CA HIS A 248 3.44 -33.05 -3.29
C HIS A 248 3.30 -33.06 -1.78
N PHE A 249 4.39 -33.40 -1.09
CA PHE A 249 4.49 -33.26 0.36
C PHE A 249 5.07 -31.89 0.69
N THR A 250 4.27 -31.02 1.27
CA THR A 250 4.66 -29.62 1.50
C THR A 250 4.87 -29.32 2.98
N ALA A 251 5.84 -28.45 3.28
CA ALA A 251 6.11 -28.02 4.65
C ALA A 251 5.02 -27.08 5.18
N PHE A 252 4.48 -27.42 6.35
CA PHE A 252 3.71 -26.53 7.19
C PHE A 252 4.60 -25.47 7.85
N HIS A 253 4.07 -24.26 7.94
CA HIS A 253 4.54 -23.25 8.87
C HIS A 253 3.42 -22.81 9.83
N PRO A 254 3.75 -22.51 11.10
CA PRO A 254 2.75 -22.20 12.12
C PRO A 254 1.94 -20.96 11.78
N ASP A 255 0.65 -21.16 11.55
CA ASP A 255 -0.31 -20.10 11.22
C ASP A 255 -1.67 -20.29 11.89
N TYR A 256 -2.46 -19.21 11.87
CA TYR A 256 -3.84 -19.13 12.32
C TYR A 256 -4.06 -19.66 13.74
N LYS A 257 -4.56 -20.90 13.90
CA LYS A 257 -4.88 -21.49 15.21
C LYS A 257 -3.89 -22.57 15.64
N MET A 258 -2.89 -22.88 14.82
CA MET A 258 -1.90 -23.93 15.07
C MET A 258 -0.49 -23.37 15.25
N LEU A 259 -0.40 -22.19 15.88
CA LEU A 259 0.86 -21.50 16.21
C LEU A 259 1.75 -22.27 17.20
N HIS A 260 1.18 -23.21 17.95
CA HIS A 260 1.87 -24.02 18.96
C HIS A 260 2.63 -25.21 18.35
N LYS A 261 2.42 -25.53 17.07
CA LYS A 261 3.10 -26.60 16.37
C LYS A 261 4.41 -26.08 15.76
N PRO A 262 5.46 -26.91 15.62
CA PRO A 262 6.67 -26.51 14.91
C PRO A 262 6.44 -26.47 13.40
N ARG A 263 7.35 -25.81 12.67
CA ARG A 263 7.47 -25.97 11.21
C ARG A 263 7.80 -27.43 10.87
N THR A 264 7.36 -27.90 9.72
CA THR A 264 7.67 -29.27 9.27
C THR A 264 9.17 -29.41 9.03
N PRO A 265 9.84 -30.34 9.71
CA PRO A 265 11.22 -30.66 9.42
C PRO A 265 11.39 -31.19 8.00
N HIS A 266 12.51 -30.86 7.36
CA HIS A 266 12.83 -31.37 6.02
C HIS A 266 12.88 -32.91 5.99
N GLU A 267 13.42 -33.53 7.04
CA GLU A 267 13.44 -34.99 7.22
C GLU A 267 12.04 -35.63 7.19
N THR A 268 11.01 -34.94 7.68
CA THR A 268 9.63 -35.43 7.66
C THR A 268 9.11 -35.49 6.22
N LEU A 269 9.46 -34.50 5.39
CA LEU A 269 9.10 -34.49 3.96
C LEU A 269 9.82 -35.60 3.19
N LEU A 270 11.12 -35.78 3.45
CA LEU A 270 11.92 -36.84 2.83
C LEU A 270 11.38 -38.23 3.21
N ARG A 271 10.99 -38.42 4.47
CA ARG A 271 10.35 -39.66 4.94
C ARG A 271 9.03 -39.90 4.22
N ALA A 272 8.16 -38.90 4.13
CA ALA A 272 6.87 -39.03 3.45
C ALA A 272 7.04 -39.36 1.95
N ARG A 273 7.99 -38.69 1.27
CA ARG A 273 8.35 -39.01 -0.11
C ARG A 273 8.86 -40.43 -0.26
N SER A 274 9.75 -40.88 0.64
CA SER A 274 10.30 -42.24 0.62
C SER A 274 9.20 -43.29 0.75
N ILE A 275 8.29 -43.12 1.72
CA ILE A 275 7.11 -43.97 1.92
C ILE A 275 6.24 -43.98 0.66
N ALA A 276 5.93 -42.82 0.09
CA ALA A 276 5.14 -42.72 -1.13
C ALA A 276 5.75 -43.49 -2.31
N LYS A 277 7.07 -43.35 -2.53
CA LYS A 277 7.78 -44.11 -3.57
C LYS A 277 7.78 -45.61 -3.31
N GLN A 278 7.94 -46.04 -2.05
CA GLN A 278 7.86 -47.45 -1.66
C GLN A 278 6.47 -48.06 -1.89
N CYS A 279 5.41 -47.28 -1.67
CA CYS A 279 4.03 -47.68 -1.96
C CYS A 279 3.71 -47.69 -3.47
N GLY A 280 4.61 -47.19 -4.32
CA GLY A 280 4.49 -47.25 -5.78
C GLY A 280 4.12 -45.92 -6.47
N ILE A 281 4.09 -44.79 -5.75
CA ILE A 281 3.94 -43.47 -6.38
C ILE A 281 5.23 -43.15 -7.15
N ARG A 282 5.12 -42.96 -8.47
CA ARG A 282 6.28 -42.67 -9.33
C ARG A 282 6.80 -41.25 -9.15
N TYR A 283 5.88 -40.30 -8.98
CA TYR A 283 6.17 -38.87 -8.90
C TYR A 283 5.79 -38.31 -7.53
N ALA A 284 6.73 -38.36 -6.59
CA ALA A 284 6.58 -37.80 -5.25
C ALA A 284 7.57 -36.65 -5.04
N TYR A 285 7.05 -35.48 -4.67
CA TYR A 285 7.79 -34.23 -4.57
C TYR A 285 7.80 -33.68 -3.15
N VAL A 286 8.85 -32.95 -2.78
CA VAL A 286 8.87 -32.13 -1.57
C VAL A 286 8.72 -30.64 -1.91
N GLY A 287 7.84 -29.93 -1.21
CA GLY A 287 7.55 -28.52 -1.48
C GLY A 287 7.64 -27.63 -0.24
N ASN A 288 7.61 -26.31 -0.46
CA ASN A 288 7.86 -25.28 0.56
C ASN A 288 9.23 -25.38 1.26
N VAL A 289 10.20 -26.03 0.60
CA VAL A 289 11.60 -26.13 1.02
C VAL A 289 12.51 -25.89 -0.19
N LEU A 290 13.82 -25.77 0.03
CA LEU A 290 14.82 -25.75 -1.04
C LEU A 290 15.46 -27.13 -1.10
N ASP A 291 15.13 -27.92 -2.12
CA ASP A 291 15.62 -29.28 -2.28
C ASP A 291 15.58 -29.68 -3.76
N LEU A 292 16.66 -29.37 -4.48
CA LEU A 292 16.77 -29.58 -5.92
C LEU A 292 16.51 -31.03 -6.30
N GLU A 293 17.09 -31.98 -5.58
CA GLU A 293 16.97 -33.41 -5.87
C GLU A 293 15.53 -33.90 -5.71
N HIS A 294 14.82 -33.47 -4.66
CA HIS A 294 13.49 -34.01 -4.37
C HIS A 294 12.35 -33.17 -4.96
N GLN A 295 12.67 -32.03 -5.60
CA GLN A 295 11.76 -31.18 -6.38
C GLN A 295 11.78 -31.48 -7.88
N SER A 296 12.83 -32.13 -8.34
CA SER A 296 13.04 -32.43 -9.76
C SER A 296 12.28 -33.68 -10.20
N THR A 297 11.87 -33.70 -11.47
CA THR A 297 11.22 -34.87 -12.09
C THR A 297 12.28 -35.80 -12.66
N TYR A 298 12.18 -37.09 -12.34
CA TYR A 298 13.04 -38.15 -12.87
C TYR A 298 12.20 -39.16 -13.64
N CYS A 299 12.80 -39.77 -14.65
CA CYS A 299 12.16 -40.85 -15.40
C CYS A 299 11.96 -42.06 -14.47
N PRO A 300 10.75 -42.63 -14.37
CA PRO A 300 10.51 -43.77 -13.49
C PRO A 300 11.26 -45.03 -13.94
N ASP A 301 11.57 -45.16 -15.23
CA ASP A 301 12.19 -46.37 -15.79
C ASP A 301 13.72 -46.31 -15.85
N CYS A 302 14.31 -45.19 -16.27
CA CYS A 302 15.78 -45.07 -16.42
C CYS A 302 16.43 -44.08 -15.44
N GLU A 303 15.65 -43.49 -14.54
CA GLU A 303 16.11 -42.58 -13.47
C GLU A 303 16.82 -41.31 -13.95
N THR A 304 16.80 -41.01 -15.25
CA THR A 304 17.37 -39.79 -15.81
C THR A 304 16.61 -38.57 -15.27
N LEU A 305 17.35 -37.52 -14.88
CA LEU A 305 16.80 -36.22 -14.54
C LEU A 305 16.11 -35.62 -15.78
N LEU A 306 14.78 -35.46 -15.70
CA LEU A 306 13.95 -34.99 -16.80
C LEU A 306 13.63 -33.51 -16.69
N ILE A 307 13.29 -33.03 -15.51
CA ILE A 307 12.99 -31.62 -15.27
C ILE A 307 13.65 -31.22 -13.97
N GLU A 308 14.74 -30.48 -14.06
CA GLU A 308 15.45 -29.94 -12.90
C GLU A 308 14.70 -28.73 -12.34
N ARG A 309 14.47 -28.72 -11.03
CA ARG A 309 13.80 -27.62 -10.33
C ARG A 309 14.64 -27.16 -9.14
N ASP A 310 15.24 -25.99 -9.28
CA ASP A 310 15.76 -25.25 -8.13
C ASP A 310 14.68 -24.27 -7.65
N HIS A 311 13.83 -24.76 -6.75
CA HIS A 311 12.61 -24.08 -6.33
C HIS A 311 11.64 -23.86 -7.51
N TYR A 312 11.51 -22.61 -7.99
CA TYR A 312 10.70 -22.28 -9.18
C TYR A 312 11.53 -21.96 -10.43
N GLN A 313 12.85 -22.13 -10.36
CA GLN A 313 13.71 -21.98 -11.54
C GLN A 313 13.90 -23.36 -12.17
N LEU A 314 13.53 -23.49 -13.44
CA LEU A 314 13.83 -24.69 -14.21
C LEU A 314 15.26 -24.64 -14.74
N GLY A 315 15.92 -25.79 -14.70
CA GLY A 315 17.24 -26.04 -15.28
C GLY A 315 17.13 -26.99 -16.47
N GLN A 316 17.71 -28.18 -16.34
CA GLN A 316 17.61 -29.24 -17.35
C GLN A 316 16.14 -29.62 -17.68
N PHE A 317 15.85 -29.79 -18.98
CA PHE A 317 14.54 -30.20 -19.48
C PHE A 317 14.71 -31.24 -20.62
N GLU A 318 14.38 -32.50 -20.35
CA GLU A 318 14.59 -33.65 -21.25
C GLU A 318 13.30 -34.44 -21.50
N VAL A 319 12.16 -33.73 -21.50
CA VAL A 319 10.86 -34.28 -21.91
C VAL A 319 10.54 -33.79 -23.32
N VAL A 320 10.31 -34.72 -24.24
CA VAL A 320 9.95 -34.42 -25.64
C VAL A 320 8.71 -35.23 -25.99
N ASP A 321 7.67 -34.55 -26.49
CA ASP A 321 6.36 -35.14 -26.81
C ASP A 321 5.78 -35.97 -25.64
N SER A 322 5.95 -35.44 -24.42
CA SER A 322 5.58 -36.11 -23.16
C SER A 322 6.31 -37.44 -22.88
N CYS A 323 7.47 -37.67 -23.49
CA CYS A 323 8.31 -38.85 -23.28
C CYS A 323 9.69 -38.46 -22.74
N CYS A 324 10.28 -39.37 -21.97
CA CYS A 324 11.68 -39.30 -21.58
C CYS A 324 12.57 -39.34 -22.84
N LYS A 325 13.37 -38.30 -23.07
CA LYS A 325 14.27 -38.24 -24.22
C LYS A 325 15.33 -39.36 -24.24
N ASN A 326 15.69 -39.89 -23.07
CA ASN A 326 16.73 -40.92 -22.95
C ASN A 326 16.22 -42.34 -23.29
N CYS A 327 15.05 -42.74 -22.77
CA CYS A 327 14.56 -44.11 -22.91
C CYS A 327 13.18 -44.24 -23.59
N GLY A 328 12.51 -43.14 -23.92
CA GLY A 328 11.20 -43.13 -24.58
C GLY A 328 10.01 -43.43 -23.66
N THR A 329 10.23 -43.59 -22.36
CA THR A 329 9.14 -43.83 -21.38
C THR A 329 8.19 -42.64 -21.36
N LEU A 330 6.88 -42.90 -21.44
CA LEU A 330 5.85 -41.88 -21.31
C LEU A 330 5.93 -41.23 -19.91
N VAL A 331 6.00 -39.91 -19.88
CA VAL A 331 5.93 -39.08 -18.68
C VAL A 331 4.51 -38.52 -18.62
N PRO A 332 3.67 -38.96 -17.68
CA PRO A 332 2.30 -38.48 -17.54
C PRO A 332 2.31 -36.98 -17.23
N GLY A 333 1.63 -36.17 -18.04
CA GLY A 333 1.52 -34.73 -17.83
C GLY A 333 1.07 -33.99 -19.08
N VAL A 334 0.97 -32.68 -18.95
CA VAL A 334 0.74 -31.74 -20.05
C VAL A 334 2.03 -30.96 -20.26
N PHE A 335 2.84 -31.41 -21.20
CA PHE A 335 4.14 -30.84 -21.50
C PHE A 335 4.15 -30.15 -22.86
N GLU A 336 4.88 -29.05 -22.93
CA GLU A 336 5.37 -28.50 -24.20
C GLU A 336 6.80 -29.02 -24.44
N ASN A 337 7.26 -28.98 -25.68
CA ASN A 337 8.61 -29.46 -26.03
C ASN A 337 9.73 -28.57 -25.49
N GLU A 338 9.39 -27.35 -25.06
CA GLU A 338 10.28 -26.43 -24.36
C GLU A 338 9.62 -25.99 -23.05
N PRO A 339 10.41 -25.77 -21.97
CA PRO A 339 9.87 -25.23 -20.73
C PRO A 339 9.54 -23.74 -20.86
N GLY A 340 8.60 -23.26 -20.05
CA GLY A 340 8.42 -21.83 -19.87
C GLY A 340 9.62 -21.16 -19.18
N THR A 341 9.75 -19.86 -19.36
CA THR A 341 10.89 -19.05 -18.87
C THR A 341 10.51 -18.09 -17.72
N TRP A 342 9.38 -18.30 -17.06
CA TRP A 342 8.91 -17.38 -16.02
C TRP A 342 9.84 -17.34 -14.80
N GLY A 343 10.35 -18.50 -14.39
CA GLY A 343 11.27 -18.64 -13.26
C GLY A 343 10.67 -18.18 -11.93
N ARG A 344 11.51 -17.66 -11.03
CA ARG A 344 11.12 -17.28 -9.65
C ARG A 344 10.33 -15.96 -9.54
N ARG A 345 9.94 -15.37 -10.67
CA ARG A 345 9.31 -14.04 -10.69
C ARG A 345 7.93 -14.07 -10.05
N ARG A 346 7.59 -13.00 -9.36
CA ARG A 346 6.24 -12.74 -8.84
C ARG A 346 5.85 -11.31 -9.18
N SER A 347 4.71 -11.14 -9.85
CA SER A 347 4.26 -9.82 -10.31
C SER A 347 2.81 -9.56 -9.89
N SER A 348 2.58 -8.53 -9.08
CA SER A 348 1.22 -8.13 -8.69
C SER A 348 0.50 -7.45 -9.86
N VAL A 349 -0.77 -7.76 -10.07
CA VAL A 349 -1.57 -7.22 -11.18
C VAL A 349 -2.68 -6.31 -10.63
N ARG A 350 -2.82 -5.12 -11.22
CA ARG A 350 -3.97 -4.23 -10.97
C ARG A 350 -5.01 -4.45 -12.06
N ILE A 351 -5.97 -5.32 -11.78
CA ILE A 351 -6.94 -5.83 -12.75
C ILE A 351 -7.82 -4.72 -13.36
N GLU A 352 -7.95 -3.58 -12.67
CA GLU A 352 -8.74 -2.43 -13.10
C GLU A 352 -8.25 -1.82 -14.42
N GLN A 353 -7.00 -2.10 -14.82
CA GLN A 353 -6.44 -1.68 -16.10
C GLN A 353 -7.18 -2.31 -17.30
N TRP A 354 -7.85 -3.45 -17.12
CA TRP A 354 -8.61 -4.15 -18.15
C TRP A 354 -10.12 -3.87 -18.10
N ALA A 355 -10.54 -2.83 -17.37
CA ALA A 355 -11.95 -2.56 -17.12
C ALA A 355 -12.79 -2.23 -18.37
N ASN A 356 -12.16 -1.78 -19.47
CA ASN A 356 -12.81 -1.49 -20.75
C ASN A 356 -12.15 -2.28 -21.89
N PRO A 357 -12.86 -3.13 -22.63
CA PRO A 357 -12.32 -3.69 -23.85
C PRO A 357 -12.24 -2.61 -24.94
N PRO A 358 -11.14 -2.48 -25.71
CA PRO A 358 -11.19 -1.91 -27.05
C PRO A 358 -12.14 -2.76 -27.90
N ALA A 359 -12.79 -2.11 -28.87
CA ALA A 359 -13.63 -2.78 -29.86
C ALA A 359 -12.87 -3.93 -30.55
N PRO A 360 -13.56 -5.00 -30.98
CA PRO A 360 -12.92 -6.10 -31.69
C PRO A 360 -12.28 -5.56 -32.97
N LEU A 361 -10.99 -5.83 -33.15
CA LEU A 361 -10.35 -5.66 -34.45
C LEU A 361 -10.65 -6.90 -35.27
N GLU A 362 -11.58 -6.77 -36.21
CA GLU A 362 -11.68 -7.68 -37.33
C GLU A 362 -10.43 -7.53 -38.21
N GLY A 363 -9.74 -8.63 -38.46
CA GLY A 363 -8.94 -8.78 -39.69
C GLY A 363 -7.42 -8.84 -39.51
N SER A 364 -6.88 -9.92 -40.09
CA SER A 364 -5.49 -10.17 -40.53
C SER A 364 -4.46 -10.64 -39.51
N ALA A 365 -4.06 -11.89 -39.75
CA ALA A 365 -2.90 -12.60 -39.24
C ALA A 365 -1.59 -12.09 -39.86
N GLU A 366 -0.48 -12.56 -39.26
CA GLU A 366 0.91 -12.52 -39.74
C GLU A 366 1.58 -11.14 -39.75
N VAL A 367 2.42 -10.90 -38.73
CA VAL A 367 3.82 -10.41 -38.83
C VAL A 367 4.31 -10.09 -37.39
N GLN A 368 5.57 -10.43 -37.11
CA GLN A 368 6.40 -10.08 -35.92
C GLN A 368 6.61 -11.16 -34.83
N LEU A 369 7.32 -12.24 -35.20
CA LEU A 369 8.04 -13.11 -34.23
C LEU A 369 9.55 -12.82 -34.15
N THR A 370 10.10 -11.97 -35.02
CA THR A 370 11.54 -11.71 -35.14
C THR A 370 12.06 -10.57 -34.26
N VAL A 371 11.22 -9.64 -33.82
CA VAL A 371 11.66 -8.42 -33.08
C VAL A 371 11.80 -8.66 -31.57
N VAL A 372 11.19 -9.73 -31.05
CA VAL A 372 11.17 -10.04 -29.61
C VAL A 372 12.45 -10.76 -29.16
N GLN A 373 13.05 -11.59 -30.02
CA GLN A 373 14.27 -12.34 -29.68
C GLN A 373 15.52 -11.45 -29.57
N GLU A 374 15.73 -10.49 -30.49
CA GLU A 374 16.90 -9.60 -30.45
C GLU A 374 16.93 -8.66 -29.23
N ARG A 375 15.76 -8.30 -28.67
CA ARG A 375 15.67 -7.41 -27.49
C ARG A 375 15.90 -8.15 -26.17
N LEU A 376 15.63 -9.44 -26.12
CA LEU A 376 15.85 -10.27 -24.92
C LEU A 376 17.35 -10.48 -24.67
N GLU A 377 18.12 -10.76 -25.73
CA GLU A 377 19.57 -10.97 -25.62
C GLU A 377 20.34 -9.70 -25.24
N GLN A 378 19.96 -8.54 -25.79
CA GLN A 378 20.59 -7.25 -25.46
C GLN A 378 20.28 -6.77 -24.03
N THR A 379 19.12 -7.17 -23.48
CA THR A 379 18.74 -6.80 -22.10
C THR A 379 19.48 -7.66 -21.08
N GLN A 380 19.80 -8.91 -21.41
CA GLN A 380 20.52 -9.83 -20.53
C GLN A 380 21.98 -9.39 -20.30
N GLN A 381 22.62 -8.86 -21.35
CA GLN A 381 24.01 -8.38 -21.29
C GLN A 381 24.16 -7.08 -20.49
N ALA A 382 23.13 -6.22 -20.46
CA ALA A 382 23.14 -4.97 -19.70
C ALA A 382 22.92 -5.14 -18.19
N VAL A 383 22.39 -6.28 -17.76
CA VAL A 383 22.13 -6.59 -16.34
C VAL A 383 23.41 -7.08 -15.63
N GLU A 384 24.35 -7.70 -16.35
CA GLU A 384 25.61 -8.20 -15.79
C GLU A 384 26.66 -7.09 -15.56
N GLU A 385 26.66 -6.01 -16.34
CA GLU A 385 27.63 -4.91 -16.19
C GLU A 385 27.34 -3.97 -15.00
N LEU A 386 26.08 -3.87 -14.56
CA LEU A 386 25.65 -2.98 -13.47
C LEU A 386 25.97 -3.50 -12.05
N ALA A 387 26.51 -4.72 -11.93
CA ALA A 387 26.81 -5.37 -10.65
C ALA A 387 28.26 -5.22 -10.15
N SER A 388 29.10 -4.38 -10.78
CA SER A 388 30.55 -4.39 -10.47
C SER A 388 31.07 -3.23 -9.59
N ARG A 389 31.69 -3.64 -8.47
CA ARG A 389 32.78 -3.01 -7.67
C ARG A 389 32.55 -1.75 -6.84
N GLU A 390 31.72 -0.77 -7.19
CA GLU A 390 31.71 0.51 -6.44
C GLU A 390 30.91 0.47 -5.11
N HIS A 391 29.92 -0.43 -5.00
CA HIS A 391 29.08 -0.56 -3.82
C HIS A 391 29.78 -1.29 -2.66
N ILE A 392 30.64 -2.27 -2.99
CA ILE A 392 31.36 -3.11 -2.02
C ILE A 392 32.46 -2.30 -1.31
N SER A 393 33.13 -1.38 -2.02
CA SER A 393 34.18 -0.50 -1.49
C SER A 393 33.71 0.50 -0.42
N LYS A 394 32.40 0.83 -0.38
CA LYS A 394 31.83 1.72 0.65
C LYS A 394 31.46 1.00 1.95
N LEU A 395 31.19 -0.30 1.90
CA LEU A 395 30.69 -1.08 3.03
C LEU A 395 31.70 -1.19 4.19
N LEU A 396 33.00 -1.02 3.92
CA LEU A 396 34.08 -1.40 4.83
C LEU A 396 35.23 -0.37 4.90
N ARG A 397 34.92 0.90 4.62
CA ARG A 397 35.87 1.98 4.91
C ARG A 397 36.17 2.01 6.41
N PRO A 398 37.43 2.28 6.82
CA PRO A 398 37.76 2.44 8.23
C PRO A 398 36.90 3.56 8.82
N LEU A 399 36.09 3.18 9.81
CA LEU A 399 35.29 4.12 10.57
C LEU A 399 36.21 4.75 11.62
N PRO A 400 36.21 6.08 11.80
CA PRO A 400 36.99 6.71 12.86
C PRO A 400 36.55 6.14 14.23
N ASP A 401 37.48 6.02 15.18
CA ASP A 401 37.26 5.53 16.56
C ASP A 401 36.20 6.33 17.37
N ALA A 402 35.55 7.31 16.74
CA ALA A 402 34.59 8.21 17.34
C ALA A 402 33.24 8.17 16.58
N VAL A 403 32.17 8.23 17.37
CA VAL A 403 30.79 8.64 17.01
C VAL A 403 29.78 7.52 16.67
N VAL A 404 29.65 6.50 17.53
CA VAL A 404 28.35 5.81 17.70
C VAL A 404 28.06 5.59 19.18
N ARG A 405 26.98 6.22 19.67
CA ARG A 405 26.61 6.20 21.09
C ARG A 405 26.14 4.81 21.52
N ALA A 406 26.77 4.26 22.57
CA ALA A 406 26.43 2.97 23.17
C ALA A 406 25.56 3.09 24.44
N ASP A 407 25.61 4.21 25.15
CA ASP A 407 24.93 4.40 26.44
C ASP A 407 23.66 5.22 26.30
N TYR A 408 22.50 4.60 26.50
CA TYR A 408 21.18 5.25 26.54
C TYR A 408 20.53 5.03 27.90
N THR A 409 19.91 6.06 28.46
CA THR A 409 19.11 5.93 29.69
C THR A 409 17.79 5.22 29.40
N SER A 410 17.15 4.65 30.42
CA SER A 410 15.82 4.03 30.26
C SER A 410 14.77 4.99 29.70
N GLU A 411 14.84 6.27 30.08
CA GLU A 411 13.94 7.34 29.58
C GLU A 411 14.18 7.65 28.10
N GLU A 412 15.43 7.63 27.63
CA GLU A 412 15.76 7.80 26.22
C GLU A 412 15.29 6.61 25.38
N LEU A 413 15.46 5.38 25.87
CA LEU A 413 14.98 4.17 25.18
C LEU A 413 13.46 4.12 25.10
N GLU A 414 12.76 4.57 26.14
CA GLU A 414 11.30 4.73 26.12
C GLU A 414 10.86 5.78 25.09
N THR A 415 11.56 6.92 25.03
CA THR A 415 11.31 7.98 24.05
C THR A 415 11.53 7.49 22.61
N LEU A 416 12.58 6.71 22.36
CA LEU A 416 12.89 6.14 21.05
C LEU A 416 11.85 5.11 20.59
N THR A 417 11.34 4.27 21.50
CA THR A 417 10.29 3.30 21.17
C THR A 417 8.93 3.95 20.95
N LEU A 418 8.60 5.02 21.70
CA LEU A 418 7.42 5.87 21.46
C LEU A 418 7.46 6.53 20.07
N TYR A 419 8.60 7.11 19.72
CA TYR A 419 8.81 7.70 18.40
C TYR A 419 8.72 6.62 17.29
N THR A 420 9.34 5.46 17.49
CA THR A 420 9.25 4.32 16.56
C THR A 420 7.81 3.88 16.35
N ARG A 421 7.02 3.74 17.42
CA ARG A 421 5.58 3.42 17.35
C ARG A 421 4.80 4.46 16.57
N SER A 422 5.05 5.74 16.83
CA SER A 422 4.39 6.85 16.14
C SER A 422 4.70 6.85 14.65
N VAL A 423 5.93 6.50 14.25
CA VAL A 423 6.30 6.36 12.84
C VAL A 423 5.61 5.15 12.21
N VAL A 424 5.57 4.00 12.89
CA VAL A 424 4.84 2.81 12.41
C VAL A 424 3.36 3.13 12.23
N GLU A 425 2.73 3.74 13.23
CA GLU A 425 1.33 4.15 13.19
C GLU A 425 1.03 5.09 12.02
N ALA A 426 1.84 6.13 11.86
CA ALA A 426 1.70 7.08 10.77
C ALA A 426 1.88 6.41 9.40
N ALA A 427 2.84 5.50 9.27
CA ALA A 427 3.05 4.73 8.05
C ALA A 427 1.86 3.82 7.72
N LEU A 428 1.27 3.14 8.71
CA LEU A 428 0.08 2.30 8.53
C LEU A 428 -1.16 3.11 8.18
N LYS A 429 -1.36 4.26 8.86
CA LYS A 429 -2.48 5.19 8.61
C LYS A 429 -2.29 6.06 7.36
N LYS A 430 -1.12 5.95 6.69
CA LYS A 430 -0.71 6.76 5.53
C LYS A 430 -0.78 8.26 5.80
N THR A 431 -0.47 8.66 7.03
CA THR A 431 -0.42 10.05 7.50
C THR A 431 1.03 10.45 7.77
N PRO A 432 1.41 11.73 7.66
CA PRO A 432 2.72 12.19 8.12
C PRO A 432 2.89 11.92 9.62
N CYS A 433 4.06 11.39 10.02
CA CYS A 433 4.37 11.20 11.44
C CYS A 433 4.67 12.57 12.07
N SER A 434 3.75 13.04 12.92
CA SER A 434 3.85 14.29 13.69
C SER A 434 4.76 14.18 14.91
N ALA A 435 5.14 12.96 15.32
CA ALA A 435 6.09 12.78 16.40
C ALA A 435 7.49 13.27 15.96
N THR A 436 8.10 14.07 16.81
CA THR A 436 9.46 14.57 16.66
C THR A 436 10.30 14.05 17.80
N LEU A 437 11.44 13.46 17.47
CA LEU A 437 12.43 13.09 18.46
C LEU A 437 13.21 14.36 18.85
N ALA A 438 13.36 14.64 20.15
CA ALA A 438 14.03 15.85 20.62
C ALA A 438 15.54 15.82 20.30
N GLN A 439 16.13 17.00 20.06
CA GLN A 439 17.60 17.15 20.06
C GLN A 439 18.12 17.07 21.51
N PRO A 440 19.28 16.42 21.75
CA PRO A 440 20.27 15.93 20.78
C PRO A 440 20.03 14.48 20.29
N LEU A 441 19.03 13.77 20.80
CA LEU A 441 18.82 12.34 20.53
C LEU A 441 18.53 12.05 19.04
N ALA A 442 17.82 12.94 18.36
CA ALA A 442 17.54 12.84 16.92
C ALA A 442 18.79 12.89 16.04
N GLU A 443 19.78 13.70 16.44
CA GLU A 443 21.00 13.99 15.68
C GLU A 443 22.18 13.13 16.11
N THR A 444 21.96 12.24 17.07
CA THR A 444 22.97 11.28 17.51
C THR A 444 23.42 10.44 16.31
N GLY A 445 24.72 10.43 16.01
CA GLY A 445 25.29 9.61 14.95
C GLY A 445 25.02 8.13 15.21
N SER A 446 24.56 7.42 14.20
CA SER A 446 24.28 5.99 14.29
C SER A 446 24.70 5.27 13.02
N PHE A 447 25.31 4.10 13.20
CA PHE A 447 25.79 3.26 12.10
C PHE A 447 24.65 2.45 11.45
N GLY A 448 23.61 2.11 12.21
CA GLY A 448 22.49 1.31 11.71
C GLY A 448 21.43 1.09 12.77
N VAL A 449 20.18 0.90 12.32
CA VAL A 449 19.07 0.50 13.21
C VAL A 449 18.19 -0.55 12.56
N PHE A 450 17.55 -1.36 13.39
CA PHE A 450 16.49 -2.27 12.99
C PHE A 450 15.22 -2.03 13.78
N VAL A 451 14.09 -2.05 13.08
CA VAL A 451 12.77 -2.08 13.69
C VAL A 451 12.17 -3.44 13.45
N THR A 452 11.92 -4.15 14.55
CA THR A 452 11.34 -5.49 14.61
C THR A 452 9.94 -5.39 15.20
N LEU A 453 8.95 -5.85 14.46
CA LEU A 453 7.54 -5.84 14.86
C LEU A 453 7.12 -7.27 15.13
N ARG A 454 6.65 -7.55 16.35
CA ARG A 454 6.17 -8.87 16.77
C ARG A 454 4.70 -8.81 17.14
N ARG A 455 3.98 -9.91 16.92
CA ARG A 455 2.60 -10.10 17.40
C ARG A 455 2.55 -11.40 18.18
N ASN A 456 2.19 -11.35 19.46
CA ASN A 456 2.21 -12.51 20.36
C ASN A 456 3.53 -13.31 20.26
N SER A 457 4.66 -12.62 20.46
CA SER A 457 6.06 -13.11 20.31
C SER A 457 6.55 -13.52 18.91
N LEU A 458 5.65 -13.71 17.92
CA LEU A 458 6.01 -14.06 16.53
C LEU A 458 6.44 -12.84 15.71
N LEU A 459 7.46 -13.02 14.86
CA LEU A 459 7.97 -11.98 13.97
C LEU A 459 6.97 -11.65 12.85
N ARG A 460 6.58 -10.38 12.72
CA ARG A 460 5.59 -9.89 11.75
C ARG A 460 6.19 -8.95 10.69
N ALA A 461 7.30 -8.28 11.02
CA ALA A 461 8.18 -7.58 10.10
C ALA A 461 9.53 -7.29 10.79
N CYS A 462 10.62 -7.20 10.04
CA CYS A 462 11.90 -6.70 10.56
C CYS A 462 12.72 -6.05 9.45
N ARG A 463 12.91 -4.73 9.53
CA ARG A 463 13.66 -3.99 8.51
C ARG A 463 14.75 -3.16 9.17
N GLY A 464 15.94 -3.25 8.58
CA GLY A 464 17.10 -2.45 8.95
C GLY A 464 17.34 -1.35 7.93
N HIS A 465 17.89 -0.24 8.39
CA HIS A 465 18.43 0.81 7.55
C HIS A 465 19.82 1.22 8.04
N TRP A 466 20.67 1.54 7.08
CA TRP A 466 22.10 1.77 7.23
C TRP A 466 22.44 3.09 6.59
N GLY A 467 23.34 3.84 7.20
CA GLY A 467 23.78 5.11 6.65
C GLY A 467 25.28 5.31 6.85
N ASP A 468 25.83 6.28 6.15
CA ASP A 468 27.20 6.73 6.39
C ASP A 468 27.29 7.25 7.83
N PRO A 469 28.15 6.67 8.70
CA PRO A 469 28.23 7.03 10.11
C PRO A 469 28.59 8.50 10.35
N MET A 470 29.16 9.16 9.35
CA MET A 470 29.52 10.58 9.40
C MET A 470 28.35 11.51 9.09
N THR A 471 27.25 11.03 8.49
CA THR A 471 26.12 11.86 8.05
C THR A 471 24.75 11.33 8.46
N ALA A 472 24.65 10.08 8.89
CA ALA A 472 23.41 9.42 9.24
C ALA A 472 23.03 9.69 10.70
N THR A 473 21.86 10.32 10.88
CA THR A 473 21.29 10.60 12.20
C THR A 473 20.37 9.47 12.65
N LEU A 474 20.40 9.12 13.93
CA LEU A 474 19.56 8.09 14.55
C LEU A 474 18.05 8.27 14.23
N GLY A 475 17.54 9.50 14.30
CA GLY A 475 16.13 9.79 14.03
C GLY A 475 15.69 9.52 12.58
N ALA A 476 16.57 9.72 11.61
CA ALA A 476 16.33 9.43 10.19
C ALA A 476 16.38 7.93 9.90
N LEU A 477 17.36 7.23 10.48
CA LEU A 477 17.49 5.77 10.36
C LEU A 477 16.25 5.07 10.95
N ILE A 478 15.81 5.47 12.15
CA ILE A 478 14.60 4.91 12.78
C ILE A 478 13.38 5.17 11.91
N ARG A 479 13.23 6.39 11.37
CA ARG A 479 12.09 6.73 10.52
C ARG A 479 12.03 5.86 9.27
N SER A 480 13.17 5.66 8.61
CA SER A 480 13.29 4.82 7.41
C SER A 480 13.01 3.34 7.72
N ALA A 481 13.64 2.80 8.78
CA ALA A 481 13.48 1.42 9.21
C ALA A 481 12.06 1.11 9.69
N ALA A 482 11.46 1.97 10.50
CA ALA A 482 10.09 1.84 11.00
C ALA A 482 9.05 1.91 9.87
N THR A 483 9.20 2.87 8.95
CA THR A 483 8.31 2.99 7.79
C THR A 483 8.41 1.75 6.90
N SER A 484 9.63 1.28 6.64
CA SER A 484 9.87 0.07 5.85
C SER A 484 9.34 -1.18 6.55
N ALA A 485 9.53 -1.33 7.86
CA ALA A 485 8.99 -2.46 8.62
C ALA A 485 7.44 -2.46 8.60
N ALA A 486 6.82 -1.29 8.63
CA ALA A 486 5.37 -1.15 8.57
C ALA A 486 4.79 -1.46 7.17
N THR A 487 5.49 -1.12 6.09
CA THR A 487 4.90 -1.06 4.74
C THR A 487 5.59 -1.90 3.68
N ILE A 488 6.89 -2.19 3.82
CA ILE A 488 7.77 -2.74 2.79
C ILE A 488 8.69 -3.81 3.41
N ASP A 489 8.13 -4.91 3.93
CA ASP A 489 8.90 -6.13 4.22
C ASP A 489 8.39 -7.27 3.31
N PRO A 490 9.11 -7.64 2.23
CA PRO A 490 8.61 -8.57 1.21
C PRO A 490 8.44 -10.01 1.72
N ARG A 491 8.98 -10.32 2.91
CA ARG A 491 8.85 -11.64 3.54
C ARG A 491 7.48 -11.83 4.19
N PHE A 492 6.75 -10.74 4.45
CA PHE A 492 5.48 -10.76 5.17
C PHE A 492 4.42 -9.93 4.43
N PRO A 493 3.12 -10.24 4.58
CA PRO A 493 2.05 -9.35 4.11
C PRO A 493 2.17 -7.96 4.75
N SER A 494 1.78 -6.89 4.06
CA SER A 494 1.77 -5.54 4.66
C SER A 494 0.91 -5.52 5.94
N LEU A 495 1.36 -4.77 6.94
CA LEU A 495 0.63 -4.59 8.18
C LEU A 495 -0.61 -3.70 7.96
N THR A 496 -1.67 -3.96 8.71
CA THR A 496 -2.89 -3.15 8.71
C THR A 496 -2.94 -2.21 9.93
N PRO A 497 -3.62 -1.04 9.86
CA PRO A 497 -3.77 -0.15 11.03
C PRO A 497 -4.37 -0.84 12.26
N SER A 498 -5.26 -1.82 12.06
CA SER A 498 -5.87 -2.62 13.13
C SER A 498 -4.90 -3.55 13.85
N GLU A 499 -3.75 -3.88 13.25
CA GLU A 499 -2.75 -4.71 13.90
C GLU A 499 -1.93 -3.91 14.92
N LEU A 500 -1.88 -2.57 14.82
CA LEU A 500 -0.98 -1.70 15.61
C LEU A 500 -1.10 -1.88 17.12
N SER A 501 -2.32 -2.07 17.64
CA SER A 501 -2.56 -2.30 19.08
C SER A 501 -2.02 -3.64 19.56
N LEU A 502 -1.85 -4.62 18.65
CA LEU A 502 -1.41 -5.98 18.94
C LEU A 502 0.09 -6.18 18.73
N LEU A 503 0.82 -5.13 18.32
CA LEU A 503 2.25 -5.22 18.01
C LEU A 503 3.10 -4.88 19.22
N THR A 504 4.03 -5.79 19.54
CA THR A 504 5.24 -5.49 20.29
C THR A 504 6.26 -4.87 19.34
N ILE A 505 6.83 -3.73 19.71
CA ILE A 505 7.81 -2.98 18.91
C ILE A 505 9.17 -3.09 19.57
N GLU A 506 10.12 -3.64 18.84
CA GLU A 506 11.52 -3.80 19.25
C GLU A 506 12.41 -2.96 18.32
N LEU A 507 13.22 -2.08 18.91
CA LEU A 507 14.20 -1.25 18.22
C LEU A 507 15.61 -1.73 18.61
N SER A 508 16.41 -2.15 17.63
CA SER A 508 17.83 -2.47 17.82
C SER A 508 18.70 -1.37 17.21
N ILE A 509 19.51 -0.71 18.03
CA ILE A 509 20.41 0.38 17.62
C ILE A 509 21.83 -0.15 17.64
N MET A 510 22.56 0.02 16.54
CA MET A 510 23.88 -0.57 16.38
C MET A 510 24.99 0.36 16.80
N HIS A 511 26.03 -0.20 17.41
CA HIS A 511 27.22 0.52 17.86
C HIS A 511 28.47 -0.38 17.85
N ASP A 512 29.64 0.21 18.10
CA ASP A 512 30.94 -0.48 18.21
C ASP A 512 31.27 -1.39 17.00
N PRO A 513 31.26 -0.88 15.76
CA PRO A 513 31.64 -1.66 14.60
C PRO A 513 33.15 -1.94 14.58
N GLN A 514 33.56 -3.21 14.50
CA GLN A 514 34.97 -3.62 14.48
C GLN A 514 35.26 -4.57 13.32
N ARG A 515 36.21 -4.21 12.46
CA ARG A 515 36.63 -5.05 11.34
C ARG A 515 37.42 -6.25 11.86
N LEU A 516 37.10 -7.45 11.42
CA LEU A 516 37.91 -8.62 11.75
C LEU A 516 39.14 -8.66 10.85
N THR A 517 40.32 -8.68 11.47
CA THR A 517 41.61 -8.83 10.77
C THR A 517 42.10 -10.28 10.74
N ALA A 518 41.53 -11.17 11.55
CA ALA A 518 41.82 -12.60 11.50
C ALA A 518 41.40 -13.22 10.15
N GLN A 519 42.10 -14.27 9.75
CA GLN A 519 41.85 -15.03 8.51
C GLN A 519 41.49 -16.48 8.83
N GLY A 520 40.81 -17.15 7.88
CA GLY A 520 40.43 -18.55 8.05
C GLY A 520 39.65 -18.82 9.34
N THR A 521 39.94 -19.95 9.99
CA THR A 521 39.23 -20.39 11.21
C THR A 521 39.52 -19.56 12.45
N GLU A 522 40.58 -18.73 12.46
CA GLU A 522 40.88 -17.82 13.58
C GLU A 522 39.78 -16.76 13.77
N ARG A 523 38.97 -16.51 12.73
CA ARG A 523 37.78 -15.64 12.80
C ARG A 523 36.75 -16.14 13.82
N LEU A 524 36.69 -17.45 14.09
CA LEU A 524 35.77 -18.05 15.05
C LEU A 524 36.02 -17.56 16.49
N GLU A 525 37.27 -17.27 16.85
CA GLU A 525 37.66 -16.85 18.20
C GLU A 525 37.31 -15.38 18.48
N GLN A 526 37.07 -14.60 17.43
CA GLN A 526 36.76 -13.17 17.52
C GLN A 526 35.24 -12.87 17.52
N VAL A 527 34.41 -13.90 17.37
CA VAL A 527 32.95 -13.75 17.32
C VAL A 527 32.30 -14.42 18.53
N SER A 528 31.76 -13.62 19.42
CA SER A 528 30.92 -14.08 20.54
C SER A 528 29.43 -14.00 20.22
N ILE A 529 28.71 -15.13 20.29
CA ILE A 529 27.25 -15.21 20.07
C ILE A 529 26.47 -14.44 21.13
N GLY A 530 25.37 -13.82 20.70
CA GLY A 530 24.51 -13.00 21.57
C GLY A 530 25.07 -11.60 21.86
N THR A 531 26.40 -11.43 21.72
CA THR A 531 27.07 -10.14 21.86
C THR A 531 27.29 -9.47 20.51
N HIS A 532 27.83 -10.20 19.53
CA HIS A 532 28.20 -9.64 18.24
C HIS A 532 27.16 -9.93 17.16
N GLY A 533 26.77 -8.90 16.42
CA GLY A 533 26.20 -9.01 15.08
C GLY A 533 27.32 -8.99 14.05
N LEU A 534 27.04 -9.48 12.86
CA LEU A 534 28.05 -9.68 11.81
C LEU A 534 27.63 -9.06 10.49
N VAL A 535 28.59 -8.43 9.81
CA VAL A 535 28.50 -7.96 8.43
C VAL A 535 29.53 -8.72 7.61
N ILE A 536 29.15 -9.19 6.43
CA ILE A 536 30.05 -9.78 5.44
C ILE A 536 29.95 -8.98 4.13
N ALA A 537 31.08 -8.77 3.47
CA ALA A 537 31.11 -8.26 2.11
C ALA A 537 32.16 -9.04 1.29
N HIS A 538 31.77 -9.38 0.07
CA HIS A 538 32.59 -10.09 -0.91
C HIS A 538 32.22 -9.60 -2.32
N GLN A 539 33.04 -9.91 -3.33
CA GLN A 539 32.77 -9.50 -4.72
C GLN A 539 31.40 -9.96 -5.24
N GLN A 540 30.91 -11.09 -4.74
CA GLN A 540 29.63 -11.69 -5.13
C GLN A 540 28.42 -11.10 -4.40
N GLY A 541 28.61 -10.42 -3.25
CA GLY A 541 27.49 -9.89 -2.47
C GLY A 541 27.85 -9.50 -1.03
N SER A 542 26.85 -9.01 -0.30
CA SER A 542 27.01 -8.63 1.11
C SER A 542 25.80 -9.05 1.95
N GLY A 543 26.02 -9.26 3.24
CA GLY A 543 25.02 -9.80 4.15
C GLY A 543 25.23 -9.31 5.58
N LEU A 544 24.17 -9.38 6.39
CA LEU A 544 24.22 -8.90 7.76
C LEU A 544 23.25 -9.64 8.69
N LEU A 545 23.70 -10.06 9.87
CA LEU A 545 22.85 -10.64 10.91
C LEU A 545 23.04 -9.95 12.28
N LEU A 546 21.95 -9.82 13.04
CA LEU A 546 21.94 -9.19 14.36
C LEU A 546 22.42 -10.15 15.48
N PRO A 547 22.93 -9.64 16.62
CA PRO A 547 23.50 -10.47 17.70
C PRO A 547 22.56 -11.56 18.23
N GLN A 548 21.28 -11.24 18.39
CA GLN A 548 20.27 -12.15 18.92
C GLN A 548 19.94 -13.30 17.98
N VAL A 549 20.21 -13.20 16.67
CA VAL A 549 19.78 -14.22 15.70
C VAL A 549 20.42 -15.57 16.00
N ALA A 550 21.73 -15.60 16.26
CA ALA A 550 22.41 -16.85 16.59
C ALA A 550 22.01 -17.38 17.96
N ALA A 551 21.80 -16.50 18.95
CA ALA A 551 21.37 -16.87 20.29
C ALA A 551 19.96 -17.46 20.30
N ASP A 552 19.00 -16.80 19.64
CA ASP A 552 17.60 -17.22 19.54
C ASP A 552 17.44 -18.57 18.83
N ASN A 553 18.38 -18.93 17.95
CA ASN A 553 18.36 -20.17 17.18
C ASN A 553 19.35 -21.23 17.69
N GLY A 554 20.10 -20.96 18.78
CA GLY A 554 21.07 -21.89 19.35
C GLY A 554 22.22 -22.26 18.41
N TRP A 555 22.65 -21.35 17.54
CA TRP A 555 23.69 -21.60 16.55
C TRP A 555 25.10 -21.64 17.17
N SER A 556 26.03 -22.32 16.51
CA SER A 556 27.48 -22.14 16.75
C SER A 556 28.01 -20.91 16.00
N VAL A 557 29.19 -20.42 16.37
CA VAL A 557 29.83 -19.27 15.69
C VAL A 557 30.04 -19.56 14.20
N GLU A 558 30.49 -20.77 13.89
CA GLU A 558 30.66 -21.25 12.52
C GLU A 558 29.33 -21.25 11.76
N THR A 559 28.25 -21.77 12.37
CA THR A 559 26.91 -21.75 11.76
C THR A 559 26.44 -20.30 11.53
N PHE A 560 26.78 -19.39 12.44
CA PHE A 560 26.40 -17.99 12.31
C PHE A 560 27.07 -17.32 11.09
N LEU A 561 28.36 -17.58 10.89
CA LEU A 561 29.13 -17.12 9.72
C LEU A 561 28.66 -17.77 8.42
N ASP A 562 28.33 -19.07 8.42
CA ASP A 562 27.79 -19.75 7.24
C ASP A 562 26.41 -19.22 6.84
N ARG A 563 25.54 -18.94 7.82
CA ARG A 563 24.22 -18.32 7.55
C ARG A 563 24.37 -16.88 7.07
N LEU A 564 25.41 -16.19 7.49
CA LEU A 564 25.76 -14.87 6.99
C LEU A 564 26.24 -14.93 5.54
N CYS A 565 27.08 -15.90 5.17
CA CYS A 565 27.45 -16.20 3.78
C CYS A 565 26.21 -16.46 2.92
N ALA A 566 25.33 -17.36 3.36
CA ALA A 566 24.10 -17.66 2.62
C ALA A 566 23.22 -16.41 2.41
N LYS A 567 23.16 -15.52 3.41
CA LYS A 567 22.44 -14.24 3.30
C LYS A 567 23.08 -13.27 2.30
N ALA A 568 24.40 -13.36 2.11
CA ALA A 568 25.16 -12.59 1.13
C ALA A 568 25.23 -13.22 -0.27
N GLY A 569 24.60 -14.39 -0.47
CA GLY A 569 24.72 -15.14 -1.73
C GLY A 569 26.04 -15.91 -1.89
N LEU A 570 26.78 -16.11 -0.79
CA LEU A 570 28.05 -16.82 -0.75
C LEU A 570 27.86 -18.29 -0.35
N ALA A 571 28.71 -19.17 -0.86
CA ALA A 571 28.80 -20.57 -0.48
C ALA A 571 29.26 -20.73 0.98
N LYS A 572 28.93 -21.89 1.56
CA LYS A 572 29.32 -22.26 2.93
C LYS A 572 30.85 -22.21 3.07
N GLY A 573 31.34 -21.64 4.16
CA GLY A 573 32.78 -21.53 4.43
C GLY A 573 33.51 -20.38 3.71
N GLN A 574 32.90 -19.67 2.77
CA GLN A 574 33.58 -18.55 2.08
C GLN A 574 33.92 -17.37 3.00
N TRP A 575 33.35 -17.32 4.21
CA TRP A 575 33.80 -16.40 5.25
C TRP A 575 35.25 -16.65 5.68
N MET A 576 35.90 -17.74 5.27
CA MET A 576 37.32 -18.02 5.49
C MET A 576 38.22 -17.40 4.43
N ASP A 577 37.67 -16.99 3.29
CA ASP A 577 38.45 -16.51 2.15
C ASP A 577 39.11 -15.15 2.46
N ASP A 578 40.33 -14.96 1.95
CA ASP A 578 41.13 -13.75 2.22
C ASP A 578 40.55 -12.48 1.58
N ASP A 579 39.79 -12.63 0.50
CA ASP A 579 39.07 -11.56 -0.19
C ASP A 579 37.66 -11.32 0.38
N THR A 580 37.25 -12.12 1.37
CA THR A 580 36.00 -11.92 2.11
C THR A 580 36.25 -11.08 3.34
N GLU A 581 35.59 -9.93 3.40
CA GLU A 581 35.74 -8.97 4.47
C GLU A 581 34.60 -9.09 5.49
N LEU A 582 34.94 -9.09 6.79
CA LEU A 582 33.99 -9.26 7.89
C LEU A 582 34.11 -8.13 8.92
N MET A 583 32.99 -7.81 9.56
CA MET A 583 32.92 -6.83 10.64
C MET A 583 31.93 -7.29 11.72
N THR A 584 32.30 -7.15 12.98
CA THR A 584 31.39 -7.30 14.12
C THR A 584 30.76 -5.96 14.49
N PHE A 585 29.63 -6.00 15.19
CA PHE A 585 29.02 -4.84 15.86
C PHE A 585 28.21 -5.31 17.07
N ARG A 586 27.76 -4.37 17.90
CA ARG A 586 26.86 -4.65 19.04
C ARG A 586 25.54 -3.87 18.90
N THR A 587 24.53 -4.26 19.68
CA THR A 587 23.23 -3.57 19.68
C THR A 587 22.73 -3.20 21.06
N VAL A 588 22.18 -2.00 21.18
CA VAL A 588 21.27 -1.62 22.28
C VAL A 588 19.84 -1.92 21.85
N VAL A 589 19.06 -2.59 22.69
CA VAL A 589 17.69 -3.02 22.36
C VAL A 589 16.68 -2.34 23.27
N ALA A 590 15.61 -1.80 22.69
CA ALA A 590 14.47 -1.24 23.42
C ALA A 590 13.16 -1.90 22.96
N VAL A 591 12.28 -2.24 23.90
CA VAL A 591 11.03 -2.98 23.63
C VAL A 591 9.82 -2.27 24.23
N ARG A 592 8.73 -2.18 23.46
CA ARG A 592 7.41 -1.71 23.91
C ARG A 592 6.33 -2.77 23.64
N GLY A 593 5.54 -3.09 24.67
CA GLY A 593 4.43 -4.06 24.61
C GLY A 593 3.19 -3.58 23.84
N ALA A 594 2.26 -4.51 23.58
CA ALA A 594 0.95 -4.24 22.95
C ALA A 594 0.01 -3.47 23.90
N GLU A 595 -0.92 -2.68 23.36
CA GLU A 595 -1.90 -1.90 24.14
C GLU A 595 -3.15 -2.76 24.46
N GLU A 596 -3.55 -2.82 25.73
CA GLU A 596 -4.84 -3.37 26.14
C GLU A 596 -5.97 -2.38 25.81
N HIS A 597 -7.05 -2.84 25.18
CA HIS A 597 -8.15 -2.00 24.68
C HIS A 597 -9.01 -1.42 25.81
N GLU A 598 -8.96 -0.10 26.01
CA GLU A 598 -10.06 0.69 26.57
C GLU A 598 -10.57 1.69 25.52
N LEU A 599 -11.88 1.69 25.28
CA LEU A 599 -12.55 2.61 24.36
C LEU A 599 -12.58 4.01 24.99
N ASP A 600 -11.71 4.92 24.56
CA ASP A 600 -11.89 6.35 24.79
C ASP A 600 -12.69 6.99 23.64
N GLY A 601 -13.50 8.01 23.93
CA GLY A 601 -14.41 8.64 22.97
C GLY A 601 -13.74 9.40 21.81
N SER A 602 -12.40 9.37 21.68
CA SER A 602 -11.64 10.15 20.68
C SER A 602 -11.76 9.62 19.25
N HIS A 603 -12.32 8.43 19.06
CA HIS A 603 -12.42 7.75 17.75
C HIS A 603 -13.85 7.55 17.23
N LEU A 604 -14.83 8.30 17.75
CA LEU A 604 -16.22 8.23 17.26
C LEU A 604 -16.28 8.57 15.76
N PRO A 605 -16.72 7.65 14.88
CA PRO A 605 -16.82 7.90 13.45
C PRO A 605 -17.80 9.04 13.13
N GLU A 606 -17.69 9.62 11.92
CA GLU A 606 -18.49 10.78 11.51
C GLU A 606 -20.00 10.54 11.62
N GLN A 607 -20.43 9.30 11.41
CA GLN A 607 -21.81 8.88 11.53
C GLN A 607 -22.31 8.98 12.98
N GLU A 608 -21.56 8.49 13.97
CA GLU A 608 -21.86 8.64 15.40
C GLU A 608 -21.81 10.10 15.85
N ARG A 609 -20.87 10.89 15.31
CA ARG A 609 -20.79 12.34 15.58
C ARG A 609 -22.04 13.09 15.11
N ARG A 610 -22.55 12.76 13.91
CA ARG A 610 -23.83 13.30 13.41
C ARG A 610 -25.03 12.78 14.22
N GLN A 611 -24.97 11.56 14.74
CA GLN A 611 -26.00 11.02 15.65
C GLN A 611 -26.02 11.74 17.00
N MET A 612 -24.87 12.20 17.52
CA MET A 612 -24.80 12.97 18.77
C MET A 612 -25.57 14.30 18.68
N LEU A 613 -25.38 15.07 17.60
CA LEU A 613 -26.13 16.31 17.37
C LEU A 613 -27.64 16.07 17.26
N ARG A 614 -28.04 15.01 16.55
CA ARG A 614 -29.45 14.61 16.43
C ARG A 614 -30.04 14.15 17.76
N LEU A 615 -29.28 13.39 18.55
CA LEU A 615 -29.68 12.97 19.89
C LEU A 615 -29.94 14.19 20.78
N VAL A 616 -29.03 15.16 20.80
CA VAL A 616 -29.17 16.37 21.59
C VAL A 616 -30.38 17.20 21.13
N ASN A 617 -30.54 17.45 19.83
CA ASN A 617 -31.69 18.20 19.31
C ASN A 617 -33.03 17.49 19.55
N ALA A 618 -33.05 16.15 19.53
CA ALA A 618 -34.21 15.36 19.91
C ALA A 618 -34.49 15.45 21.43
N CYS A 619 -33.46 15.37 22.28
CA CYS A 619 -33.58 15.55 23.73
C CYS A 619 -34.09 16.95 24.09
N LEU A 620 -33.71 17.98 23.32
CA LEU A 620 -34.19 19.35 23.45
C LEU A 620 -35.65 19.53 22.96
N GLY A 621 -36.21 18.57 22.23
CA GLY A 621 -37.57 18.62 21.69
C GLY A 621 -37.71 19.48 20.42
N VAL A 622 -36.60 19.83 19.77
CA VAL A 622 -36.56 20.70 18.58
C VAL A 622 -36.63 19.89 17.27
N GLU A 623 -36.35 18.59 17.32
CA GLU A 623 -36.41 17.66 16.19
C GLU A 623 -37.30 16.46 16.55
N GLN A 624 -38.39 16.23 15.80
CA GLN A 624 -39.28 15.07 16.02
C GLN A 624 -38.85 13.88 15.16
N THR A 625 -37.76 13.19 15.55
CA THR A 625 -37.22 12.08 14.76
C THR A 625 -37.07 10.82 15.62
N LYS A 626 -37.55 9.66 15.12
CA LYS A 626 -37.24 8.34 15.72
C LYS A 626 -35.75 8.06 15.56
N LEU A 627 -34.96 8.34 16.60
CA LEU A 627 -33.52 8.05 16.61
C LEU A 627 -33.24 6.57 16.92
N ARG A 628 -32.56 5.89 16.01
CA ARG A 628 -31.97 4.57 16.26
C ARG A 628 -30.56 4.77 16.82
N ILE A 629 -30.42 4.59 18.13
CA ILE A 629 -29.17 4.84 18.86
C ILE A 629 -28.21 3.64 18.68
N SER A 630 -26.96 3.90 18.31
CA SER A 630 -25.92 2.88 18.21
C SER A 630 -25.59 2.28 19.59
N LYS A 631 -25.18 1.00 19.65
CA LYS A 631 -24.71 0.37 20.90
C LYS A 631 -23.55 1.14 21.54
N ASN A 632 -22.73 1.83 20.75
CA ASN A 632 -21.62 2.67 21.22
C ASN A 632 -22.06 3.82 22.13
N PHE A 633 -23.29 4.30 22.00
CA PHE A 633 -23.82 5.37 22.84
C PHE A 633 -24.21 4.90 24.25
N GLN A 634 -24.35 3.58 24.44
CA GLN A 634 -24.67 2.95 25.72
C GLN A 634 -23.43 2.39 26.42
N THR A 635 -22.26 2.45 25.78
CA THR A 635 -20.99 2.03 26.38
C THR A 635 -20.62 2.99 27.51
N MET A 636 -20.22 2.43 28.66
CA MET A 636 -19.78 3.18 29.83
C MET A 636 -18.31 3.58 29.67
N PHE A 637 -18.00 4.85 29.96
CA PHE A 637 -16.63 5.37 29.91
C PHE A 637 -16.09 5.54 31.34
N PRO A 638 -14.96 4.91 31.70
CA PRO A 638 -14.38 4.99 33.04
C PRO A 638 -13.70 6.36 33.33
N THR A 639 -13.52 7.19 32.31
CA THR A 639 -12.92 8.51 32.42
C THR A 639 -13.98 9.61 32.36
N PRO A 640 -13.79 10.75 33.06
CA PRO A 640 -14.72 11.87 32.95
C PRO A 640 -14.78 12.45 31.53
N MET A 641 -15.98 12.71 31.04
CA MET A 641 -16.23 13.33 29.73
C MET A 641 -17.11 14.57 29.88
N GLY A 642 -16.96 15.52 28.96
CA GLY A 642 -17.78 16.72 28.89
C GLY A 642 -18.39 16.94 27.51
N LEU A 643 -19.53 17.62 27.45
CA LEU A 643 -20.17 18.06 26.22
C LEU A 643 -20.66 19.49 26.39
N SER A 644 -20.12 20.39 25.58
CA SER A 644 -20.53 21.79 25.51
C SER A 644 -21.40 22.01 24.27
N LEU A 645 -22.53 22.68 24.43
CA LEU A 645 -23.49 22.98 23.38
C LEU A 645 -23.61 24.48 23.21
N GLU A 646 -23.80 24.92 21.97
CA GLU A 646 -24.12 26.29 21.60
C GLU A 646 -25.33 26.28 20.65
N ASP A 647 -26.40 26.97 21.04
CA ASP A 647 -27.56 27.15 20.18
C ASP A 647 -27.34 28.24 19.12
N ARG A 648 -28.26 28.36 18.16
CA ARG A 648 -28.18 29.40 17.11
C ARG A 648 -28.28 30.85 17.63
N ASN A 649 -28.63 31.07 18.89
CA ASN A 649 -28.62 32.40 19.53
C ASN A 649 -27.29 32.69 20.25
N GLY A 650 -26.32 31.76 20.19
CA GLY A 650 -25.05 31.86 20.91
C GLY A 650 -25.16 31.53 22.40
N THR A 651 -26.28 30.95 22.85
CA THR A 651 -26.45 30.48 24.23
C THR A 651 -25.67 29.19 24.41
N THR A 652 -24.77 29.16 25.40
CA THR A 652 -23.92 28.00 25.66
C THR A 652 -24.26 27.30 26.97
N ALA A 653 -24.19 25.96 26.98
CA ALA A 653 -24.26 25.19 28.21
C ALA A 653 -23.36 23.95 28.12
N THR A 654 -22.76 23.56 29.25
CA THR A 654 -21.84 22.41 29.31
C THR A 654 -22.28 21.46 30.40
N ALA A 655 -22.25 20.16 30.11
CA ALA A 655 -22.43 19.10 31.10
C ALA A 655 -21.23 18.17 31.12
N PHE A 656 -20.99 17.55 32.28
CA PHE A 656 -19.97 16.54 32.48
C PHE A 656 -20.59 15.28 33.07
N VAL A 657 -20.05 14.13 32.71
CA VAL A 657 -20.41 12.83 33.27
C VAL A 657 -19.13 12.10 33.65
N HIS A 658 -19.13 11.45 34.81
CA HIS A 658 -18.07 10.55 35.26
C HIS A 658 -18.64 9.15 35.38
N ASN A 659 -17.95 8.14 34.85
CA ASN A 659 -18.44 6.75 34.79
C ASN A 659 -19.84 6.67 34.17
N GLY A 660 -20.00 7.17 32.95
CA GLY A 660 -21.29 7.16 32.25
C GLY A 660 -21.16 7.09 30.75
N SER A 661 -22.30 6.99 30.07
CA SER A 661 -22.39 6.77 28.62
C SER A 661 -22.52 8.07 27.82
N LEU A 662 -22.27 8.01 26.52
CA LEU A 662 -22.50 9.14 25.60
C LEU A 662 -23.98 9.55 25.55
N LEU A 663 -24.89 8.61 25.77
CA LEU A 663 -26.32 8.89 25.89
C LEU A 663 -26.63 9.76 27.11
N GLU A 664 -26.11 9.39 28.28
CA GLU A 664 -26.28 10.15 29.53
C GLU A 664 -25.64 11.53 29.43
N LEU A 665 -24.48 11.64 28.80
CA LEU A 665 -23.80 12.92 28.54
C LEU A 665 -24.63 13.83 27.63
N GLY A 666 -25.18 13.29 26.53
CA GLY A 666 -26.05 14.03 25.61
C GLY A 666 -27.34 14.52 26.28
N GLN A 667 -27.97 13.69 27.11
CA GLN A 667 -29.17 14.06 27.88
C GLN A 667 -28.87 15.15 28.91
N SER A 668 -27.75 15.02 29.64
CA SER A 668 -27.32 15.99 30.65
C SER A 668 -27.01 17.35 30.03
N ALA A 669 -26.32 17.38 28.88
CA ALA A 669 -26.01 18.61 28.17
C ALA A 669 -27.27 19.30 27.63
N ALA A 670 -28.22 18.54 27.06
CA ALA A 670 -29.50 19.08 26.60
C ALA A 670 -30.31 19.69 27.76
N GLN A 671 -30.32 19.04 28.93
CA GLN A 671 -31.00 19.57 30.11
C GLN A 671 -30.33 20.86 30.63
N ALA A 672 -29.00 20.91 30.65
CA ALA A 672 -28.27 22.11 31.04
C ALA A 672 -28.61 23.30 30.13
N LEU A 673 -28.64 23.10 28.82
CA LEU A 673 -29.01 24.16 27.87
C LEU A 673 -30.44 24.65 28.05
N ARG A 674 -31.40 23.75 28.31
CA ARG A 674 -32.79 24.14 28.62
C ARG A 674 -32.90 25.04 29.85
N ASN A 675 -32.15 24.72 30.90
CA ASN A 675 -32.18 25.50 32.14
C ASN A 675 -31.66 26.92 31.91
N VAL A 676 -30.56 27.08 31.16
CA VAL A 676 -29.97 28.39 30.84
C VAL A 676 -30.92 29.21 29.96
N VAL A 677 -31.43 28.63 28.88
CA VAL A 677 -32.38 29.30 27.98
C VAL A 677 -33.65 29.75 28.71
N HIS A 678 -34.18 28.92 29.63
CA HIS A 678 -35.33 29.27 30.45
C HIS A 678 -35.03 30.41 31.44
N ALA A 679 -33.89 30.36 32.13
CA ALA A 679 -33.47 31.42 33.06
C ALA A 679 -33.31 32.78 32.35
N GLU A 680 -32.76 32.76 31.13
CA GLU A 680 -32.57 33.96 30.30
C GLU A 680 -33.82 34.40 29.53
N LYS A 681 -34.94 33.66 29.66
CA LYS A 681 -36.21 33.91 28.94
C LYS A 681 -36.04 33.99 27.41
N LYS A 682 -35.11 33.21 26.85
CA LYS A 682 -34.83 33.13 25.41
C LYS A 682 -35.61 31.98 24.74
N PRO A 683 -35.88 32.02 23.43
CA PRO A 683 -36.46 30.89 22.71
C PRO A 683 -35.41 29.78 22.53
N LEU A 684 -35.82 28.52 22.72
CA LEU A 684 -34.97 27.36 22.49
C LEU A 684 -34.78 27.12 20.99
N LEU A 685 -33.55 27.27 20.50
CA LEU A 685 -33.20 27.04 19.09
C LEU A 685 -32.37 25.76 18.90
N PRO A 686 -32.30 25.21 17.67
CA PRO A 686 -31.43 24.08 17.38
C PRO A 686 -29.98 24.37 17.74
N VAL A 687 -29.26 23.33 18.16
CA VAL A 687 -27.82 23.42 18.43
C VAL A 687 -27.08 23.72 17.14
N ALA A 688 -26.34 24.82 17.13
CA ALA A 688 -25.46 25.23 16.03
C ALA A 688 -24.09 24.55 16.12
N ARG A 689 -23.60 24.35 17.34
CA ARG A 689 -22.28 23.77 17.61
C ARG A 689 -22.30 22.90 18.87
N ALA A 690 -21.67 21.74 18.81
CA ALA A 690 -21.40 20.91 19.98
C ALA A 690 -19.90 20.59 20.06
N THR A 691 -19.31 20.70 21.25
CA THR A 691 -17.90 20.40 21.50
C THR A 691 -17.79 19.28 22.51
N LEU A 692 -17.29 18.12 22.08
CA LEU A 692 -17.00 16.99 22.97
C LEU A 692 -15.64 17.22 23.63
N LEU A 693 -15.59 17.03 24.95
CA LEU A 693 -14.43 17.21 25.81
C LEU A 693 -13.98 15.85 26.34
N THR A 694 -12.77 15.42 25.97
CA THR A 694 -12.22 14.10 26.34
C THR A 694 -10.86 14.24 27.02
N GLN A 695 -10.46 13.19 27.77
CA GLN A 695 -9.14 13.09 28.42
C GLN A 695 -8.84 14.29 29.34
N PRO A 696 -9.56 14.46 30.46
CA PRO A 696 -9.30 15.51 31.42
C PRO A 696 -7.89 15.39 32.00
N ILE A 697 -7.15 16.49 31.95
CA ILE A 697 -5.86 16.63 32.61
C ILE A 697 -6.01 17.69 33.70
N ALA A 698 -5.96 17.25 34.96
CA ALA A 698 -5.88 18.17 36.09
C ALA A 698 -4.55 18.93 36.03
N LEU A 699 -4.64 20.25 36.20
CA LEU A 699 -3.49 21.15 36.14
C LEU A 699 -3.20 21.69 37.52
N LEU A 700 -1.94 21.60 37.96
CA LEU A 700 -1.50 22.27 39.18
C LEU A 700 -1.25 23.76 38.90
N PRO A 701 -1.34 24.62 39.94
CA PRO A 701 -1.12 26.05 39.81
C PRO A 701 0.13 26.48 39.00
N ALA A 702 1.24 25.77 39.15
CA ALA A 702 2.48 26.14 38.46
C ALA A 702 2.57 25.66 36.99
N GLU A 703 1.68 24.78 36.54
CA GLU A 703 1.84 24.04 35.28
C GLU A 703 1.12 24.67 34.08
N TYR A 704 0.22 25.62 34.31
CA TYR A 704 -0.73 26.09 33.29
C TYR A 704 -0.18 27.09 32.25
N PRO A 705 1.03 27.68 32.40
CA PRO A 705 1.75 28.22 31.24
C PRO A 705 2.81 27.28 30.68
N ALA A 706 3.27 26.30 31.48
CA ALA A 706 4.44 25.48 31.20
C ALA A 706 4.12 24.18 30.44
N ARG A 707 2.94 23.59 30.68
CA ARG A 707 2.44 22.50 29.82
C ARG A 707 2.07 23.12 28.47
N HIS A 708 2.62 22.57 27.39
CA HIS A 708 2.34 22.95 26.00
C HIS A 708 0.87 22.65 25.62
N ILE A 709 -0.09 23.34 26.24
CA ILE A 709 -1.52 23.18 25.98
C ILE A 709 -1.82 23.93 24.66
N SER A 710 -2.02 23.16 23.60
CA SER A 710 -2.44 23.71 22.30
C SER A 710 -3.89 24.21 22.38
N LEU A 711 -4.06 25.51 22.62
CA LEU A 711 -5.37 26.18 22.71
C LEU A 711 -6.13 26.22 21.37
N GLY A 712 -5.56 25.71 20.28
CA GLY A 712 -6.28 25.48 19.01
C GLY A 712 -7.08 24.18 19.00
N THR A 713 -6.77 23.25 19.92
CA THR A 713 -7.34 21.89 19.96
C THR A 713 -7.76 21.45 21.37
N SER A 714 -7.47 22.26 22.39
CA SER A 714 -7.76 21.97 23.79
C SER A 714 -8.63 23.06 24.43
N ALA A 715 -9.59 22.66 25.26
CA ALA A 715 -10.42 23.54 26.06
C ALA A 715 -9.95 23.54 27.50
N VAL A 716 -10.23 24.62 28.22
CA VAL A 716 -9.88 24.75 29.63
C VAL A 716 -11.15 25.02 30.44
N TYR A 717 -11.38 24.17 31.42
CA TYR A 717 -12.48 24.29 32.38
C TYR A 717 -11.94 24.71 33.74
N ALA A 718 -12.55 25.75 34.31
CA ALA A 718 -12.28 26.25 35.65
C ALA A 718 -13.55 26.24 36.49
N GLU A 719 -13.44 25.81 37.74
CA GLU A 719 -14.50 25.92 38.75
C GLU A 719 -13.95 26.58 40.02
N CYS A 720 -14.61 27.64 40.50
CA CYS A 720 -14.21 28.41 41.68
C CYS A 720 -15.47 28.87 42.46
N GLU A 721 -15.59 28.51 43.74
CA GLU A 721 -16.71 28.90 44.62
C GLU A 721 -18.12 28.65 44.04
N GLY A 722 -18.27 27.66 43.16
CA GLY A 722 -19.54 27.32 42.49
C GLY A 722 -19.74 27.97 41.12
N GLU A 723 -18.91 28.93 40.73
CA GLU A 723 -18.88 29.53 39.40
C GLU A 723 -18.03 28.68 38.44
N LYS A 724 -18.53 28.45 37.22
CA LYS A 724 -17.94 27.54 36.22
C LYS A 724 -17.68 28.26 34.91
N VAL A 725 -16.44 28.25 34.43
CA VAL A 725 -16.07 28.84 33.13
C VAL A 725 -15.35 27.82 32.26
N LEU A 726 -15.81 27.72 31.01
CA LEU A 726 -15.19 26.91 29.97
C LEU A 726 -14.68 27.83 28.86
N ALA A 727 -13.38 27.81 28.64
CA ALA A 727 -12.75 28.46 27.50
C ALA A 727 -12.60 27.44 26.36
N LEU A 728 -13.22 27.72 25.21
CA LEU A 728 -13.18 26.89 24.00
C LEU A 728 -12.21 27.47 22.96
N PRO A 729 -11.57 26.62 22.13
CA PRO A 729 -10.78 27.09 20.99
C PRO A 729 -11.66 27.85 20.00
N THR A 730 -11.20 29.03 19.54
CA THR A 730 -11.73 29.66 18.33
C THR A 730 -10.59 29.93 17.35
N PRO A 731 -10.83 29.90 16.02
CA PRO A 731 -9.78 30.07 15.01
C PRO A 731 -9.06 31.43 15.02
N LYS A 732 -9.49 32.38 15.87
CA LYS A 732 -8.99 33.76 15.92
C LYS A 732 -8.60 34.26 17.32
N ALA A 733 -8.64 33.44 18.37
CA ALA A 733 -8.36 33.88 19.74
C ALA A 733 -6.94 33.46 20.18
N PRO A 734 -6.03 34.41 20.46
CA PRO A 734 -4.73 34.12 21.08
C PRO A 734 -4.91 33.66 22.55
N GLN A 735 -3.83 33.11 23.13
CA GLN A 735 -3.70 32.68 24.54
C GLN A 735 -4.24 33.71 25.53
N ASP A 736 -4.12 35.00 25.19
CA ASP A 736 -4.64 36.15 25.94
C ASP A 736 -6.17 36.12 26.13
N THR A 737 -6.93 35.47 25.27
CA THR A 737 -8.40 35.44 25.34
C THR A 737 -8.89 34.41 26.36
N ALA A 738 -8.24 33.24 26.44
CA ALA A 738 -8.52 32.26 27.49
C ALA A 738 -8.08 32.79 28.86
N LEU A 739 -6.93 33.47 28.91
CA LEU A 739 -6.47 34.19 30.09
C LEU A 739 -7.41 35.35 30.46
N ALA A 740 -7.93 36.10 29.50
CA ALA A 740 -8.91 37.17 29.73
C ALA A 740 -10.26 36.63 30.23
N ALA A 741 -10.73 35.49 29.69
CA ALA A 741 -11.94 34.83 30.16
C ALA A 741 -11.80 34.36 31.62
N LEU A 742 -10.66 33.74 31.97
CA LEU A 742 -10.35 33.37 33.36
C LEU A 742 -10.15 34.60 34.26
N SER A 743 -9.50 35.65 33.75
CA SER A 743 -9.28 36.92 34.47
C SER A 743 -10.58 37.68 34.72
N SER A 744 -11.59 37.51 33.88
CA SER A 744 -12.92 38.14 34.07
C SER A 744 -13.66 37.62 35.32
N LEU A 745 -13.29 36.42 35.80
CA LEU A 745 -13.73 35.88 37.09
C LEU A 745 -12.85 36.32 38.27
N GLY A 746 -11.89 37.23 38.05
CA GLY A 746 -10.91 37.63 39.06
C GLY A 746 -9.79 36.61 39.29
N LEU A 747 -9.62 35.64 38.39
CA LEU A 747 -8.60 34.58 38.52
C LEU A 747 -7.35 34.95 37.72
N THR A 748 -6.24 35.29 38.39
CA THR A 748 -4.92 35.47 37.74
C THR A 748 -4.00 34.27 38.00
N PRO A 749 -3.03 33.96 37.11
CA PRO A 749 -2.08 32.85 37.31
C PRO A 749 -1.29 32.91 38.63
N ALA A 750 -1.11 34.11 39.20
CA ALA A 750 -0.37 34.33 40.45
C ALA A 750 -1.23 34.18 41.72
N GLN A 751 -2.56 34.15 41.61
CA GLN A 751 -3.49 33.97 42.74
C GLN A 751 -3.95 32.51 42.90
N TRP A 752 -3.30 31.60 42.18
CA TRP A 752 -3.64 30.19 42.22
C TRP A 752 -3.09 29.50 43.49
N GLY A 753 -4.01 29.34 44.44
CA GLY A 753 -3.86 28.64 45.72
C GLY A 753 -4.17 29.58 46.90
N PRO A 754 -4.82 29.15 48.01
CA PRO A 754 -5.52 27.92 48.36
C PRO A 754 -7.06 28.09 48.35
N ALA A 755 -7.60 28.96 47.50
CA ALA A 755 -9.04 29.18 47.39
C ALA A 755 -9.67 28.22 46.37
N GLY A 756 -9.80 26.94 46.71
CA GLY A 756 -10.79 25.99 46.14
C GLY A 756 -10.93 25.78 44.62
N ALA A 757 -10.11 26.42 43.78
CA ALA A 757 -10.29 26.42 42.34
C ALA A 757 -9.69 25.17 41.68
N THR A 758 -10.44 24.51 40.79
CA THR A 758 -9.94 23.36 40.01
C THR A 758 -9.83 23.74 38.54
N LEU A 759 -8.66 23.50 37.94
CA LEU A 759 -8.44 23.69 36.51
C LEU A 759 -8.19 22.35 35.81
N THR A 760 -8.95 22.10 34.76
CA THR A 760 -8.81 20.90 33.93
C THR A 760 -8.72 21.27 32.45
N ALA A 761 -7.70 20.78 31.77
CA ALA A 761 -7.63 20.84 30.31
C ALA A 761 -8.26 19.60 29.68
N TYR A 762 -8.95 19.79 28.56
CA TYR A 762 -9.60 18.73 27.79
C TYR A 762 -9.17 18.81 26.33
N GLN A 763 -9.04 17.65 25.66
CA GLN A 763 -9.02 17.61 24.20
C GLN A 763 -10.42 17.90 23.65
N THR A 764 -10.49 18.63 22.54
CA THR A 764 -11.78 19.10 21.98
C THR A 764 -12.07 18.55 20.60
N TRP A 765 -13.34 18.28 20.34
CA TRP A 765 -13.86 17.90 19.03
C TRP A 765 -15.10 18.73 18.71
N ILE A 766 -15.01 19.58 17.69
CA ILE A 766 -16.08 20.51 17.31
C ILE A 766 -16.99 19.87 16.25
N LEU A 767 -18.29 19.87 16.51
CA LEU A 767 -19.36 19.42 15.63
C LEU A 767 -20.23 20.62 15.26
N ALA A 768 -20.27 21.01 13.99
CA ALA A 768 -21.14 22.11 13.51
C ALA A 768 -22.40 21.56 12.82
N GLY A 769 -23.55 22.16 13.07
CA GLY A 769 -24.83 21.83 12.43
C GLY A 769 -24.94 22.40 11.00
N ALA A 770 -25.59 21.66 10.09
CA ALA A 770 -25.90 22.07 8.71
C ALA A 770 -26.85 23.31 8.69
N GLU A 771 -26.82 24.28 7.76
CA GLU A 771 -26.53 24.31 6.32
C GLU A 771 -25.97 25.67 5.84
N GLU A 772 -25.31 25.66 4.68
CA GLU A 772 -25.17 26.67 3.58
C GLU A 772 -23.73 26.72 3.00
N THR A 773 -23.65 26.63 1.68
CA THR A 773 -22.44 26.52 0.87
C THR A 773 -21.59 27.80 0.92
N THR A 774 -20.52 27.83 1.72
CA THR A 774 -19.41 28.77 1.53
C THR A 774 -18.25 28.03 0.89
N GLY A 775 -17.95 28.36 -0.36
CA GLY A 775 -16.84 27.78 -1.11
C GLY A 775 -15.51 27.96 -0.38
N SER A 776 -14.69 26.92 -0.33
CA SER A 776 -13.38 27.02 0.30
C SER A 776 -12.39 27.78 -0.57
N ILE A 777 -11.50 28.50 0.11
CA ILE A 777 -10.47 29.36 -0.47
C ILE A 777 -9.12 28.74 -0.14
N ARG A 778 -8.27 28.54 -1.16
CA ARG A 778 -6.87 28.21 -0.97
C ARG A 778 -6.07 29.49 -0.75
N MET A 779 -5.37 29.58 0.37
CA MET A 779 -4.48 30.70 0.68
C MET A 779 -3.15 30.59 -0.10
N PRO A 780 -2.44 31.71 -0.36
CA PRO A 780 -1.16 31.66 -1.06
C PRO A 780 -0.10 30.93 -0.20
N ALA A 781 0.60 29.98 -0.79
CA ALA A 781 1.62 29.15 -0.12
C ALA A 781 3.05 29.48 -0.58
N ALA A 782 3.20 30.14 -1.74
CA ALA A 782 4.50 30.45 -2.34
C ALA A 782 4.88 31.95 -2.23
N ALA A 783 3.92 32.81 -1.89
CA ALA A 783 4.15 34.22 -1.60
C ALA A 783 5.17 34.42 -0.46
N GLY A 784 6.11 35.35 -0.64
CA GLY A 784 7.21 35.60 0.29
C GLY A 784 8.42 34.67 0.14
N ARG A 785 8.26 33.52 -0.54
CA ARG A 785 9.34 32.54 -0.76
C ARG A 785 9.79 32.45 -2.21
N PHE A 786 8.84 32.32 -3.14
CA PHE A 786 9.11 32.18 -4.57
C PHE A 786 8.89 33.50 -5.32
N TYR A 787 7.99 34.34 -4.83
CA TYR A 787 7.68 35.68 -5.34
C TYR A 787 7.31 36.61 -4.17
N PRO A 788 7.25 37.94 -4.36
CA PRO A 788 6.99 38.88 -3.26
C PRO A 788 5.67 38.62 -2.51
N ALA A 789 5.64 38.92 -1.22
CA ALA A 789 4.46 38.68 -0.37
C ALA A 789 3.41 39.80 -0.42
N THR A 790 3.79 41.03 -0.77
CA THR A 790 2.90 42.19 -0.75
C THR A 790 2.28 42.47 -2.13
N PRO A 791 1.01 42.92 -2.19
CA PRO A 791 0.34 43.23 -3.45
C PRO A 791 1.13 44.18 -4.36
N GLU A 792 1.72 45.22 -3.78
CA GLU A 792 2.45 46.28 -4.50
C GLU A 792 3.75 45.74 -5.11
N ALA A 793 4.50 44.95 -4.34
CA ALA A 793 5.75 44.36 -4.81
C ALA A 793 5.53 43.32 -5.89
N VAL A 794 4.42 42.57 -5.83
CA VAL A 794 4.02 41.63 -6.89
C VAL A 794 3.73 42.39 -8.18
N LYS A 795 2.86 43.41 -8.15
CA LYS A 795 2.51 44.21 -9.32
C LYS A 795 3.74 44.84 -9.96
N ALA A 796 4.57 45.52 -9.17
CA ALA A 796 5.78 46.17 -9.66
C ALA A 796 6.78 45.19 -10.27
N SER A 797 6.91 43.98 -9.70
CA SER A 797 7.81 42.96 -10.24
C SER A 797 7.30 42.39 -11.57
N VAL A 798 6.00 42.11 -11.69
CA VAL A 798 5.41 41.61 -12.94
C VAL A 798 5.49 42.67 -14.03
N GLU A 799 5.13 43.92 -13.75
CA GLU A 799 5.27 45.03 -14.70
C GLU A 799 6.72 45.18 -15.17
N ARG A 800 7.67 45.24 -14.24
CA ARG A 800 9.10 45.34 -14.60
C ARG A 800 9.52 44.20 -15.52
N LEU A 801 9.24 42.95 -15.15
CA LEU A 801 9.66 41.76 -15.91
C LEU A 801 8.98 41.67 -17.29
N THR A 802 7.73 42.09 -17.41
CA THR A 802 6.98 42.07 -18.68
C THR A 802 7.37 43.21 -19.61
N THR A 803 7.99 44.28 -19.11
CA THR A 803 8.51 45.41 -19.91
C THR A 803 9.98 45.30 -20.32
N LEU A 804 10.71 44.25 -19.90
CA LEU A 804 12.16 44.14 -20.14
C LEU A 804 12.56 44.14 -21.62
N ASP A 805 11.71 43.60 -22.49
CA ASP A 805 12.03 43.41 -23.91
C ASP A 805 10.95 44.04 -24.80
N ALA A 806 11.34 44.99 -25.66
CA ALA A 806 10.44 45.72 -26.54
C ALA A 806 10.18 44.96 -27.86
N HIS A 807 8.90 44.81 -28.19
CA HIS A 807 8.36 44.27 -29.47
C HIS A 807 8.62 42.79 -29.75
N TRP A 808 7.67 41.96 -29.30
CA TRP A 808 7.55 40.57 -29.72
C TRP A 808 6.29 40.36 -30.56
N GLU A 809 6.43 39.65 -31.67
CA GLU A 809 5.28 39.17 -32.44
C GLU A 809 4.48 38.19 -31.57
N LYS A 810 3.20 38.49 -31.36
CA LYS A 810 2.27 37.59 -30.68
C LYS A 810 1.83 36.49 -31.63
N LYS A 811 1.96 35.24 -31.20
CA LYS A 811 1.49 34.07 -31.93
C LYS A 811 0.38 33.37 -31.12
N PRO A 812 -0.67 32.85 -31.78
CA PRO A 812 -1.68 32.06 -31.09
C PRO A 812 -1.04 30.74 -30.60
N SER A 813 -1.24 30.40 -29.33
CA SER A 813 -0.74 29.13 -28.76
C SER A 813 -1.82 28.39 -27.97
N ARG A 814 -1.77 27.06 -28.05
CA ARG A 814 -2.71 26.16 -27.35
C ARG A 814 -2.13 25.61 -26.06
N ALA A 815 -0.81 25.55 -25.95
CA ALA A 815 -0.17 25.40 -24.65
C ALA A 815 1.09 26.24 -24.49
N LEU A 816 1.51 26.38 -23.24
CA LEU A 816 2.72 27.06 -22.81
C LEU A 816 3.53 26.12 -21.91
N LEU A 817 4.85 26.08 -22.08
CA LEU A 817 5.78 25.55 -21.07
C LEU A 817 6.34 26.73 -20.29
N LEU A 818 6.17 26.73 -18.96
CA LEU A 818 6.66 27.79 -18.08
C LEU A 818 7.41 27.20 -16.87
N PRO A 819 8.57 27.77 -16.48
CA PRO A 819 9.31 27.36 -15.28
C PRO A 819 8.63 27.85 -14.00
N HIS A 820 8.83 27.15 -12.88
CA HIS A 820 8.17 27.43 -11.60
C HIS A 820 9.11 27.66 -10.41
N ALA A 821 10.41 27.81 -10.66
CA ALA A 821 11.34 28.31 -9.65
C ALA A 821 11.01 29.74 -9.19
N GLY A 822 11.69 30.21 -8.14
CA GLY A 822 11.53 31.58 -7.66
C GLY A 822 11.84 32.63 -8.73
N TRP A 823 11.10 33.75 -8.75
CA TRP A 823 11.14 34.75 -9.84
C TRP A 823 12.52 35.35 -10.10
N ARG A 824 13.40 35.36 -9.09
CA ARG A 824 14.80 35.80 -9.26
C ARG A 824 15.59 34.95 -10.27
N PHE A 825 15.15 33.72 -10.52
CA PHE A 825 15.82 32.78 -11.41
C PHE A 825 15.19 32.73 -12.81
N CYS A 826 13.85 32.69 -12.87
CA CYS A 826 13.12 32.39 -14.09
C CYS A 826 11.98 33.37 -14.44
N GLY A 827 11.76 34.43 -13.63
CA GLY A 827 10.64 35.36 -13.83
C GLY A 827 10.68 36.11 -15.17
N ASP A 828 11.87 36.35 -15.70
CA ASP A 828 12.09 36.94 -17.03
C ASP A 828 11.71 35.98 -18.16
N ILE A 829 12.01 34.67 -18.03
CA ILE A 829 11.60 33.64 -19.00
C ILE A 829 10.07 33.50 -19.04
N ILE A 830 9.42 33.49 -17.87
CA ILE A 830 7.95 33.46 -17.78
C ILE A 830 7.35 34.67 -18.50
N ALA A 831 7.87 35.88 -18.23
CA ALA A 831 7.40 37.12 -18.82
C ALA A 831 7.61 37.17 -20.35
N ARG A 832 8.81 36.79 -20.84
CA ARG A 832 9.11 36.70 -22.28
C ARG A 832 8.17 35.72 -23.00
N THR A 833 7.93 34.56 -22.42
CA THR A 833 7.05 33.54 -23.01
C THR A 833 5.61 34.04 -23.10
N LEU A 834 5.10 34.69 -22.05
CA LEU A 834 3.73 35.21 -22.06
C LEU A 834 3.55 36.45 -22.95
N ASN A 835 4.60 37.27 -23.13
CA ASN A 835 4.58 38.38 -24.08
C ASN A 835 4.41 37.92 -25.54
N ARG A 836 4.75 36.66 -25.85
CA ARG A 836 4.62 36.05 -27.19
C ARG A 836 3.23 35.49 -27.49
N THR A 837 2.29 35.53 -26.54
CA THR A 837 0.95 34.94 -26.72
C THR A 837 -0.15 35.76 -26.04
N THR A 838 -1.36 35.23 -26.01
CA THR A 838 -2.50 35.72 -25.22
C THR A 838 -2.92 34.67 -24.20
N VAL A 839 -3.43 35.11 -23.05
CA VAL A 839 -3.98 34.20 -22.01
C VAL A 839 -5.49 34.07 -22.19
N ASP A 840 -5.95 32.84 -22.43
CA ASP A 840 -7.37 32.57 -22.69
C ASP A 840 -8.24 32.68 -21.42
N SER A 841 -9.56 32.74 -21.60
CA SER A 841 -10.53 32.85 -20.48
C SER A 841 -10.67 31.56 -19.65
N LEU A 842 -10.20 30.43 -20.15
CA LEU A 842 -10.14 29.16 -19.45
C LEU A 842 -8.72 28.59 -19.61
N VAL A 843 -8.03 28.43 -18.49
CA VAL A 843 -6.66 27.91 -18.44
C VAL A 843 -6.63 26.60 -17.66
N MET A 844 -6.07 25.55 -18.24
CA MET A 844 -5.78 24.30 -17.55
C MET A 844 -4.29 24.25 -17.24
N ALA A 845 -3.92 24.45 -15.97
CA ALA A 845 -2.52 24.40 -15.55
C ALA A 845 -2.21 23.04 -14.95
N ILE A 846 -1.22 22.34 -15.51
CA ILE A 846 -0.78 21.03 -15.05
C ILE A 846 0.64 21.17 -14.52
N GLY A 847 0.83 20.83 -13.25
CA GLY A 847 2.12 20.88 -12.58
C GLY A 847 2.50 19.55 -11.94
N PRO A 848 3.79 19.31 -11.69
CA PRO A 848 4.22 18.19 -10.87
C PRO A 848 3.82 18.38 -9.42
N LYS A 849 3.58 17.27 -8.72
CA LYS A 849 3.33 17.25 -7.29
C LYS A 849 4.65 17.06 -6.53
N HIS A 850 5.09 18.11 -5.85
CA HIS A 850 6.27 18.11 -4.98
C HIS A 850 5.92 17.81 -3.52
N THR A 851 4.67 18.03 -3.14
CA THR A 851 4.22 17.83 -1.76
C THR A 851 3.76 16.40 -1.49
N ALA A 852 4.04 15.89 -0.29
CA ALA A 852 3.64 14.54 0.12
C ALA A 852 2.15 14.45 0.53
N LEU A 853 1.48 15.58 0.77
CA LEU A 853 0.09 15.65 1.23
C LEU A 853 -0.90 15.41 0.09
N GLY A 854 -2.03 14.78 0.37
CA GLY A 854 -3.09 14.55 -0.61
C GLY A 854 -2.78 13.51 -1.70
N ALA A 855 -3.77 13.23 -2.52
CA ALA A 855 -3.74 12.31 -3.64
C ALA A 855 -2.63 12.64 -4.66
N HIS A 856 -2.04 11.61 -5.26
CA HIS A 856 -0.99 11.79 -6.26
C HIS A 856 -1.50 12.51 -7.51
N TRP A 857 -2.75 12.28 -7.92
CA TRP A 857 -3.38 12.93 -9.06
C TRP A 857 -4.60 13.69 -8.55
N SER A 858 -4.57 15.02 -8.65
CA SER A 858 -5.54 15.83 -7.92
C SER A 858 -5.93 17.11 -8.66
N ILE A 859 -7.22 17.43 -8.57
CA ILE A 859 -7.76 18.77 -8.80
C ILE A 859 -8.18 19.35 -7.45
N THR A 860 -8.00 20.66 -7.30
CA THR A 860 -8.40 21.37 -6.08
C THR A 860 -9.92 21.26 -5.83
N ALA A 861 -10.29 20.99 -4.58
CA ALA A 861 -11.65 21.14 -4.08
C ALA A 861 -12.00 22.58 -3.69
N ASP A 862 -11.04 23.51 -3.80
CA ASP A 862 -11.27 24.93 -3.53
C ASP A 862 -11.95 25.61 -4.72
N ASN A 863 -12.83 26.57 -4.42
CA ASN A 863 -13.54 27.32 -5.45
C ASN A 863 -12.74 28.56 -5.89
N LEU A 864 -11.81 29.01 -5.04
CA LEU A 864 -11.01 30.22 -5.22
C LEU A 864 -9.59 29.97 -4.74
N TRP A 865 -8.61 30.50 -5.47
CA TRP A 865 -7.22 30.61 -5.02
C TRP A 865 -6.91 32.09 -4.75
N GLN A 866 -6.58 32.41 -3.50
CA GLN A 866 -6.18 33.74 -3.07
C GLN A 866 -4.70 33.97 -3.38
N LEU A 867 -4.37 35.14 -3.93
CA LEU A 867 -3.02 35.65 -4.13
C LEU A 867 -2.87 37.01 -3.43
N PRO A 868 -1.65 37.53 -3.23
CA PRO A 868 -1.45 38.83 -2.58
C PRO A 868 -2.21 39.99 -3.23
N HIS A 869 -2.30 40.03 -4.56
CA HIS A 869 -2.85 41.17 -5.32
C HIS A 869 -4.20 40.87 -6.00
N GLY A 870 -4.82 39.72 -5.69
CA GLY A 870 -6.11 39.34 -6.26
C GLY A 870 -6.44 37.87 -6.04
N GLN A 871 -7.45 37.35 -6.76
CA GLN A 871 -7.93 35.98 -6.62
C GLN A 871 -8.21 35.36 -7.99
N VAL A 872 -8.06 34.04 -8.09
CA VAL A 872 -8.36 33.26 -9.29
C VAL A 872 -9.52 32.31 -9.01
N THR A 873 -10.50 32.28 -9.91
CA THR A 873 -11.68 31.40 -9.79
C THR A 873 -11.40 30.03 -10.40
N ILE A 874 -11.81 28.96 -9.70
CA ILE A 874 -11.64 27.58 -10.18
C ILE A 874 -12.80 27.16 -11.09
N ALA A 875 -12.48 26.50 -12.20
CA ALA A 875 -13.44 25.94 -13.15
C ALA A 875 -14.07 24.63 -12.63
N THR A 876 -14.76 24.69 -11.50
CA THR A 876 -15.28 23.52 -10.75
C THR A 876 -16.17 22.58 -11.57
N LYS A 877 -16.96 23.11 -12.51
CA LYS A 877 -17.76 22.29 -13.43
C LYS A 877 -16.89 21.44 -14.38
N PHE A 878 -15.81 22.04 -14.89
CA PHE A 878 -14.85 21.33 -15.75
C PHE A 878 -14.05 20.33 -14.93
N ALA A 879 -13.74 20.65 -13.67
CA ALA A 879 -13.11 19.74 -12.72
C ALA A 879 -13.95 18.50 -12.44
N ALA A 880 -15.23 18.70 -12.10
CA ALA A 880 -16.16 17.60 -11.84
C ALA A 880 -16.37 16.72 -13.08
N ALA A 881 -16.46 17.33 -14.27
CA ALA A 881 -16.57 16.58 -15.52
C ALA A 881 -15.31 15.76 -15.81
N LEU A 882 -14.12 16.31 -15.57
CA LEU A 882 -12.86 15.59 -15.74
C LEU A 882 -12.71 14.44 -14.72
N GLN A 883 -13.06 14.67 -13.45
CA GLN A 883 -13.08 13.60 -12.43
C GLN A 883 -14.07 12.48 -12.78
N ALA A 884 -15.24 12.82 -13.31
CA ALA A 884 -16.23 11.81 -13.71
C ALA A 884 -15.70 10.90 -14.83
N ILE A 885 -14.85 11.43 -15.72
CA ILE A 885 -14.18 10.66 -16.78
C ILE A 885 -12.96 9.90 -16.24
N VAL A 886 -12.25 10.47 -15.26
CA VAL A 886 -11.03 9.92 -14.66
C VAL A 886 -11.21 9.78 -13.14
N PRO A 887 -11.81 8.68 -12.62
CA PRO A 887 -12.07 8.52 -11.19
C PRO A 887 -10.81 8.49 -10.30
N ALA A 888 -9.65 8.19 -10.89
CA ALA A 888 -8.34 8.23 -10.22
C ALA A 888 -7.84 9.66 -9.91
N LEU A 889 -8.51 10.67 -10.45
CA LEU A 889 -8.18 12.07 -10.30
C LEU A 889 -9.10 12.66 -9.23
N HIS A 890 -8.53 12.86 -8.05
CA HIS A 890 -9.28 13.19 -6.84
C HIS A 890 -9.58 14.69 -6.78
N ILE A 891 -10.78 15.06 -6.36
CA ILE A 891 -11.10 16.46 -6.02
C ILE A 891 -10.89 16.63 -4.52
N GLU A 892 -9.81 17.30 -4.13
CA GLU A 892 -9.42 17.49 -2.73
C GLU A 892 -8.55 18.74 -2.53
N ARG A 893 -8.29 19.12 -1.26
CA ARG A 893 -7.52 20.35 -0.95
C ARG A 893 -6.05 20.08 -0.66
N ASP A 894 -5.73 18.92 -0.10
CA ASP A 894 -4.43 18.72 0.55
C ASP A 894 -3.27 18.63 -0.45
N ALA A 895 -3.48 18.05 -1.63
CA ALA A 895 -2.49 18.04 -2.71
C ALA A 895 -2.16 19.43 -3.26
N HIS A 896 -3.06 20.40 -3.09
CA HIS A 896 -2.87 21.76 -3.60
C HIS A 896 -2.43 22.74 -2.52
N ARG A 897 -2.81 22.51 -1.26
CA ARG A 897 -2.68 23.46 -0.14
C ARG A 897 -1.30 24.12 -0.05
N ASN A 898 -0.24 23.34 -0.15
CA ASN A 898 1.14 23.80 -0.05
C ASN A 898 1.93 23.64 -1.36
N GLU A 899 1.28 23.24 -2.45
CA GLU A 899 1.94 23.04 -3.74
C GLU A 899 2.18 24.37 -4.44
N HIS A 900 3.37 24.56 -4.98
CA HIS A 900 3.83 25.84 -5.54
C HIS A 900 3.88 25.85 -7.07
N ALA A 901 4.01 24.67 -7.71
CA ALA A 901 4.28 24.56 -9.15
C ALA A 901 3.31 25.37 -10.02
N ILE A 902 2.02 25.41 -9.65
CA ILE A 902 1.02 26.20 -10.38
C ILE A 902 0.94 27.64 -9.85
N GLU A 903 1.00 27.83 -8.53
CA GLU A 903 0.78 29.14 -7.89
C GLU A 903 1.76 30.21 -8.38
N VAL A 904 3.04 29.86 -8.56
CA VAL A 904 4.11 30.79 -8.97
C VAL A 904 3.82 31.44 -10.33
N LEU A 905 3.04 30.78 -11.19
CA LEU A 905 2.67 31.26 -12.52
C LEU A 905 1.46 32.20 -12.51
N LEU A 906 0.58 32.08 -11.51
CA LEU A 906 -0.72 32.76 -11.50
C LEU A 906 -0.64 34.29 -11.52
N PRO A 907 0.29 34.96 -10.79
CA PRO A 907 0.41 36.42 -10.87
C PRO A 907 0.69 36.93 -12.29
N PHE A 908 1.52 36.21 -13.06
CA PHE A 908 1.78 36.57 -14.45
C PHE A 908 0.54 36.34 -15.32
N LEU A 909 -0.10 35.18 -15.22
CA LEU A 909 -1.33 34.89 -15.98
C LEU A 909 -2.44 35.93 -15.71
N MET A 910 -2.61 36.34 -14.45
CA MET A 910 -3.55 37.38 -14.04
C MET A 910 -3.23 38.76 -14.63
N HIS A 911 -1.95 39.09 -14.80
CA HIS A 911 -1.54 40.34 -15.43
C HIS A 911 -1.97 40.41 -16.91
N PHE A 912 -1.81 39.31 -17.65
CA PHE A 912 -2.21 39.25 -19.07
C PHE A 912 -3.72 39.08 -19.25
N ASN A 913 -4.40 38.37 -18.35
CA ASN A 913 -5.85 38.26 -18.33
C ASN A 913 -6.34 38.18 -16.88
N PRO A 914 -6.96 39.23 -16.31
CA PRO A 914 -7.38 39.21 -14.91
C PRO A 914 -8.68 38.40 -14.65
N ARG A 915 -9.34 37.91 -15.70
CA ARG A 915 -10.67 37.26 -15.62
C ARG A 915 -10.68 35.79 -16.01
N PHE A 916 -9.52 35.17 -16.25
CA PHE A 916 -9.49 33.75 -16.59
C PHE A 916 -9.98 32.89 -15.41
N ARG A 917 -10.53 31.71 -15.75
CA ARG A 917 -10.83 30.64 -14.80
C ARG A 917 -9.76 29.57 -14.91
N LEU A 918 -9.34 29.06 -13.76
CA LEU A 918 -8.27 28.08 -13.64
C LEU A 918 -8.82 26.68 -13.43
N LEU A 919 -8.26 25.70 -14.11
CA LEU A 919 -8.34 24.29 -13.72
C LEU A 919 -6.93 23.81 -13.32
N PRO A 920 -6.61 23.76 -12.01
CA PRO A 920 -5.29 23.36 -11.56
C PRO A 920 -5.24 21.85 -11.34
N LEU A 921 -4.31 21.19 -12.02
CA LEU A 921 -4.08 19.76 -11.92
C LEU A 921 -2.66 19.46 -11.47
N VAL A 922 -2.49 18.67 -10.41
CA VAL A 922 -1.16 18.22 -9.96
C VAL A 922 -0.99 16.73 -10.21
N LEU A 923 0.17 16.35 -10.75
CA LEU A 923 0.48 14.96 -11.11
C LEU A 923 1.70 14.45 -10.35
N GLY A 924 1.52 13.32 -9.67
CA GLY A 924 2.57 12.51 -9.06
C GLY A 924 3.02 11.36 -9.99
N PRO A 925 4.14 10.69 -9.65
CA PRO A 925 4.79 9.74 -10.56
C PRO A 925 3.90 8.59 -11.04
N THR A 926 4.00 8.26 -12.33
CA THR A 926 3.16 7.25 -12.99
C THR A 926 3.82 6.74 -14.29
N SER A 927 3.21 5.77 -14.97
CA SER A 927 3.66 5.26 -16.27
C SER A 927 3.16 6.11 -17.44
N TYR A 928 3.85 6.04 -18.58
CA TYR A 928 3.40 6.67 -19.85
C TYR A 928 1.96 6.30 -20.22
N ALA A 929 1.57 5.02 -20.06
CA ALA A 929 0.22 4.56 -20.38
C ALA A 929 -0.86 5.31 -19.58
N ASN A 930 -0.61 5.58 -18.30
CA ASN A 930 -1.54 6.37 -17.49
C ASN A 930 -1.59 7.84 -17.94
N LEU A 931 -0.46 8.43 -18.33
CA LEU A 931 -0.42 9.80 -18.87
C LEU A 931 -1.21 9.89 -20.18
N GLU A 932 -1.11 8.87 -21.04
CA GLU A 932 -1.87 8.81 -22.28
C GLU A 932 -3.38 8.64 -22.06
N LEU A 933 -3.78 7.84 -21.06
CA LEU A 933 -5.18 7.72 -20.64
C LEU A 933 -5.74 9.06 -20.14
N LEU A 934 -4.98 9.78 -19.32
CA LEU A 934 -5.35 11.11 -18.86
C LEU A 934 -5.47 12.09 -20.04
N ALA A 935 -4.50 12.09 -20.96
CA ALA A 935 -4.55 12.93 -22.16
C ALA A 935 -5.77 12.63 -23.03
N THR A 936 -6.10 11.35 -23.21
CA THR A 936 -7.29 10.91 -23.95
C THR A 936 -8.59 11.37 -23.27
N ALA A 937 -8.66 11.29 -21.95
CA ALA A 937 -9.81 11.78 -21.19
C ALA A 937 -9.99 13.29 -21.32
N ILE A 938 -8.89 14.05 -21.24
CA ILE A 938 -8.91 15.51 -21.43
C ILE A 938 -9.35 15.85 -22.86
N ALA A 939 -8.80 15.20 -23.89
CA ALA A 939 -9.19 15.42 -25.28
C ALA A 939 -10.69 15.17 -25.52
N ARG A 940 -11.22 14.05 -25.02
CA ARG A 940 -12.66 13.75 -25.09
C ARG A 940 -13.53 14.77 -24.38
N LEU A 941 -13.10 15.25 -23.21
CA LEU A 941 -13.83 16.28 -22.48
C LEU A 941 -13.87 17.61 -23.25
N VAL A 942 -12.75 17.97 -23.88
CA VAL A 942 -12.65 19.16 -24.72
C VAL A 942 -13.56 19.06 -25.95
N GLU A 943 -13.51 17.93 -26.66
CA GLU A 943 -14.39 17.66 -27.80
C GLU A 943 -15.87 17.73 -27.42
N GLY A 944 -16.26 17.05 -26.34
CA GLY A 944 -17.66 16.96 -25.89
C GLY A 944 -18.21 18.28 -25.34
N SER A 945 -17.38 19.09 -24.69
CA SER A 945 -17.78 20.39 -24.14
C SER A 945 -17.75 21.52 -25.17
N LYS A 946 -17.03 21.34 -26.29
CA LYS A 946 -16.67 22.41 -27.25
C LYS A 946 -15.93 23.58 -26.60
N LEU A 947 -15.37 23.37 -25.41
CA LEU A 947 -14.58 24.35 -24.67
C LEU A 947 -13.13 23.88 -24.67
N LEU A 948 -12.30 24.51 -25.50
CA LEU A 948 -10.87 24.26 -25.58
C LEU A 948 -10.15 25.19 -24.59
N PRO A 949 -9.61 24.67 -23.46
CA PRO A 949 -8.76 25.46 -22.59
C PRO A 949 -7.40 25.72 -23.24
N GLN A 950 -6.75 26.83 -22.86
CA GLN A 950 -5.31 26.95 -23.07
C GLN A 950 -4.59 26.18 -21.97
N PHE A 951 -3.65 25.31 -22.35
CA PHE A 951 -2.91 24.51 -21.38
C PHE A 951 -1.65 25.23 -20.91
N VAL A 952 -1.29 25.05 -19.64
CA VAL A 952 -0.03 25.51 -19.07
C VAL A 952 0.68 24.32 -18.45
N VAL A 953 1.82 23.96 -19.02
CA VAL A 953 2.76 22.98 -18.47
C VAL A 953 3.70 23.73 -17.53
N SER A 954 3.64 23.39 -16.25
CA SER A 954 4.55 23.94 -15.26
C SER A 954 5.76 23.01 -15.08
N SER A 955 6.95 23.45 -15.50
CA SER A 955 8.17 22.63 -15.45
C SER A 955 9.45 23.45 -15.38
N ASP A 956 10.29 23.15 -14.40
CA ASP A 956 11.74 23.33 -14.53
C ASP A 956 12.36 22.14 -15.29
N MET A 957 13.60 22.27 -15.75
CA MET A 957 14.31 21.24 -16.53
C MET A 957 15.13 20.33 -15.60
N ASN A 958 16.34 19.90 -15.98
CA ASN A 958 17.19 19.06 -15.15
C ASN A 958 17.70 19.81 -13.91
N HIS A 959 17.83 19.06 -12.82
CA HIS A 959 18.27 19.52 -11.51
C HIS A 959 19.63 18.94 -11.13
N TYR A 960 20.44 19.81 -10.54
CA TYR A 960 21.59 19.49 -9.69
C TYR A 960 22.75 18.77 -10.36
N ALA A 961 22.86 18.83 -11.69
CA ALA A 961 24.10 18.54 -12.39
C ALA A 961 25.03 19.77 -12.41
N GLU A 962 26.30 19.55 -12.69
CA GLU A 962 27.25 20.61 -13.05
C GLU A 962 26.78 21.28 -14.35
N GLU A 963 27.05 22.58 -14.52
CA GLU A 963 26.51 23.44 -15.59
C GLU A 963 26.62 22.84 -16.99
N GLN A 964 27.78 22.28 -17.35
CA GLN A 964 27.98 21.71 -18.69
C GLN A 964 27.12 20.46 -18.89
N GLU A 965 27.08 19.58 -17.90
CA GLU A 965 26.27 18.36 -17.95
C GLU A 965 24.77 18.68 -17.89
N ASN A 966 24.36 19.67 -17.08
CA ASN A 966 22.97 20.09 -16.99
C ASN A 966 22.47 20.61 -18.34
N ARG A 967 23.27 21.45 -19.02
CA ARG A 967 22.95 21.92 -20.38
C ARG A 967 22.86 20.79 -21.39
N ARG A 968 23.71 19.76 -21.26
CA ARG A 968 23.66 18.58 -22.14
C ARG A 968 22.35 17.82 -21.95
N LEU A 969 21.99 17.51 -20.71
CA LEU A 969 20.75 16.80 -20.38
C LEU A 969 19.50 17.63 -20.75
N ASP A 970 19.49 18.92 -20.44
CA ASP A 970 18.40 19.83 -20.81
C ASP A 970 18.19 19.90 -22.31
N ARG A 971 19.29 19.96 -23.09
CA ARG A 971 19.21 19.96 -24.55
C ARG A 971 18.56 18.69 -25.08
N MET A 972 18.88 17.52 -24.52
CA MET A 972 18.24 16.26 -24.93
C MET A 972 16.73 16.28 -24.69
N ALA A 973 16.29 16.75 -23.52
CA ALA A 973 14.87 16.88 -23.21
C ALA A 973 14.18 17.93 -24.09
N LEU A 974 14.83 19.08 -24.35
CA LEU A 974 14.31 20.13 -25.21
C LEU A 974 14.21 19.69 -26.68
N ASP A 975 15.22 19.01 -27.20
CA ASP A 975 15.20 18.49 -28.58
C ASP A 975 14.05 17.48 -28.74
N ALA A 976 13.84 16.61 -27.76
CA ALA A 976 12.70 15.69 -27.75
C ALA A 976 11.36 16.43 -27.66
N LEU A 977 11.24 17.45 -26.79
CA LEU A 977 10.06 18.31 -26.67
C LEU A 977 9.75 19.03 -27.99
N LEU A 978 10.78 19.55 -28.67
CA LEU A 978 10.66 20.30 -29.92
C LEU A 978 10.09 19.48 -31.09
N THR A 979 10.18 18.15 -31.01
CA THR A 979 9.54 17.27 -32.00
C THR A 979 8.02 17.24 -31.91
N GLY A 980 7.45 17.69 -30.78
CA GLY A 980 6.02 17.55 -30.49
C GLY A 980 5.59 16.12 -30.13
N ASN A 981 6.52 15.16 -30.04
CA ASN A 981 6.21 13.74 -29.78
C ASN A 981 6.21 13.45 -28.26
N PRO A 982 5.06 13.10 -27.65
CA PRO A 982 4.97 12.85 -26.22
C PRO A 982 5.76 11.61 -25.77
N LYS A 983 5.79 10.54 -26.56
CA LYS A 983 6.51 9.30 -26.22
C LYS A 983 8.02 9.50 -26.26
N LEU A 984 8.51 10.22 -27.26
CA LEU A 984 9.93 10.52 -27.40
C LEU A 984 10.43 11.34 -26.19
N LEU A 985 9.69 12.38 -25.79
CA LEU A 985 10.02 13.15 -24.59
C LEU A 985 10.07 12.26 -23.33
N TYR A 986 9.07 11.40 -23.14
CA TYR A 986 9.04 10.47 -22.01
C TYR A 986 10.25 9.52 -22.03
N ASP A 987 10.56 8.93 -23.19
CA ASP A 987 11.64 7.96 -23.34
C ASP A 987 13.01 8.58 -23.14
N VAL A 988 13.25 9.77 -23.70
CA VAL A 988 14.53 10.49 -23.53
C VAL A 988 14.74 10.85 -22.07
N CYS A 989 13.73 11.41 -21.40
CA CYS A 989 13.84 11.76 -19.99
C CYS A 989 14.03 10.53 -19.09
N THR A 990 13.34 9.43 -19.35
CA THR A 990 13.45 8.21 -18.54
C THR A 990 14.75 7.44 -18.79
N THR A 991 15.14 7.26 -20.05
CA THR A 991 16.37 6.56 -20.45
C THR A 991 17.60 7.27 -19.91
N HIS A 992 17.65 8.59 -20.02
CA HIS A 992 18.80 9.39 -19.60
C HIS A 992 18.69 9.90 -18.15
N ARG A 993 17.67 9.46 -17.40
CA ARG A 993 17.41 9.86 -16.00
C ARG A 993 17.39 11.39 -15.81
N ILE A 994 16.82 12.12 -16.77
CA ILE A 994 16.70 13.57 -16.74
C ILE A 994 15.64 13.95 -15.71
N SER A 995 16.03 14.75 -14.72
CA SER A 995 15.18 15.13 -13.58
C SER A 995 14.21 16.28 -13.87
N MET A 996 13.72 16.38 -15.12
CA MET A 996 12.73 17.37 -15.54
C MET A 996 11.43 17.19 -14.75
N CYS A 997 11.14 18.11 -13.83
CA CYS A 997 10.05 17.92 -12.86
C CYS A 997 8.68 17.87 -13.55
N GLY A 998 8.44 18.70 -14.57
CA GLY A 998 7.20 18.73 -15.34
C GLY A 998 7.21 17.84 -16.60
N MET A 999 8.06 16.81 -16.67
CA MET A 999 8.05 15.84 -17.78
C MET A 999 6.66 15.23 -17.98
N GLN A 1000 6.02 14.77 -16.91
CA GLN A 1000 4.70 14.14 -16.99
C GLN A 1000 3.59 15.13 -17.41
N PRO A 1001 3.50 16.34 -16.82
CA PRO A 1001 2.67 17.41 -17.36
C PRO A 1001 2.88 17.71 -18.85
N ALA A 1002 4.13 17.78 -19.31
CA ALA A 1002 4.46 18.05 -20.71
C ALA A 1002 3.96 16.94 -21.64
N VAL A 1003 4.18 15.67 -21.26
CA VAL A 1003 3.72 14.49 -21.99
C VAL A 1003 2.19 14.47 -22.11
N VAL A 1004 1.47 14.74 -21.01
CA VAL A 1004 -0.01 14.78 -21.02
C VAL A 1004 -0.51 15.87 -21.97
N VAL A 1005 0.07 17.07 -21.92
CA VAL A 1005 -0.36 18.17 -22.77
C VAL A 1005 -0.03 17.92 -24.24
N LEU A 1006 1.17 17.44 -24.56
CA LEU A 1006 1.55 17.06 -25.93
C LEU A 1006 0.60 15.99 -26.49
N ALA A 1007 0.37 14.91 -25.75
CA ALA A 1007 -0.53 13.84 -26.17
C ALA A 1007 -1.98 14.31 -26.28
N THR A 1008 -2.41 15.27 -25.46
CA THR A 1008 -3.76 15.86 -25.54
C THR A 1008 -3.88 16.70 -26.81
N LEU A 1009 -2.91 17.58 -27.08
CA LEU A 1009 -2.90 18.43 -28.26
C LEU A 1009 -2.75 17.64 -29.56
N GLU A 1010 -1.91 16.60 -29.58
CA GLU A 1010 -1.79 15.70 -30.73
C GLU A 1010 -3.13 15.05 -31.08
N LYS A 1011 -3.92 14.64 -30.08
CA LYS A 1011 -5.25 14.06 -30.30
C LYS A 1011 -6.27 15.08 -30.80
N ILE A 1012 -6.19 16.35 -30.37
CA ILE A 1012 -7.13 17.41 -30.75
C ILE A 1012 -6.77 18.05 -32.10
N LEU A 1013 -5.49 18.23 -32.38
CA LEU A 1013 -4.96 19.01 -33.50
C LEU A 1013 -4.27 18.16 -34.58
N GLY A 1014 -3.98 16.89 -34.28
CA GLY A 1014 -3.26 15.96 -35.15
C GLY A 1014 -1.73 16.13 -35.14
N ARG A 1015 -1.24 17.36 -35.09
CA ARG A 1015 0.19 17.69 -35.00
C ARG A 1015 0.39 18.85 -34.03
N VAL A 1016 1.48 18.79 -33.27
CA VAL A 1016 1.88 19.85 -32.33
C VAL A 1016 3.20 20.45 -32.79
N GLU A 1017 3.22 21.77 -32.99
CA GLU A 1017 4.45 22.50 -33.23
C GLU A 1017 4.93 23.15 -31.94
N VAL A 1018 6.20 22.96 -31.59
CA VAL A 1018 6.79 23.54 -30.38
C VAL A 1018 7.87 24.55 -30.75
N GLU A 1019 7.78 25.76 -30.19
CA GLU A 1019 8.74 26.84 -30.37
C GLU A 1019 9.36 27.20 -29.02
N LEU A 1020 10.67 26.97 -28.88
CA LEU A 1020 11.42 27.45 -27.72
C LEU A 1020 11.53 28.97 -27.78
N VAL A 1021 11.10 29.64 -26.71
CA VAL A 1021 11.20 31.11 -26.55
C VAL A 1021 12.53 31.47 -25.90
N ASP A 1022 12.89 30.78 -24.81
CA ASP A 1022 14.12 31.06 -24.08
C ASP A 1022 14.56 29.88 -23.21
N TYR A 1023 15.84 29.83 -22.85
CA TYR A 1023 16.44 28.83 -21.97
C TYR A 1023 17.63 29.40 -21.18
N CYS A 1024 17.69 29.12 -19.88
CA CYS A 1024 18.88 29.40 -19.06
C CYS A 1024 19.04 28.39 -17.92
N THR A 1025 20.07 28.57 -17.10
CA THR A 1025 20.28 27.82 -15.84
C THR A 1025 20.36 28.78 -14.66
N SER A 1026 20.28 28.24 -13.43
CA SER A 1026 20.45 29.03 -12.20
C SER A 1026 21.80 29.71 -12.09
N ALA A 1027 22.85 29.21 -12.74
CA ALA A 1027 24.18 29.81 -12.77
C ALA A 1027 24.17 31.25 -13.29
N ARG A 1028 23.22 31.60 -14.19
CA ARG A 1028 23.03 32.99 -14.67
C ARG A 1028 22.77 33.97 -13.53
N THR A 1029 22.08 33.54 -12.48
CA THR A 1029 21.74 34.37 -11.32
C THR A 1029 22.73 34.18 -10.17
N THR A 1030 23.20 32.96 -9.93
CA THR A 1030 24.03 32.64 -8.75
C THR A 1030 25.54 32.75 -9.00
N GLY A 1031 25.99 32.60 -10.25
CA GLY A 1031 27.40 32.41 -10.61
C GLY A 1031 27.96 31.03 -10.26
N ASP A 1032 27.21 30.17 -9.58
CA ASP A 1032 27.61 28.81 -9.20
C ASP A 1032 27.30 27.82 -10.31
N THR A 1033 28.35 27.19 -10.86
CA THR A 1033 28.26 26.20 -11.93
C THR A 1033 28.32 24.75 -11.44
N SER A 1034 28.60 24.53 -10.15
CA SER A 1034 28.81 23.18 -9.61
C SER A 1034 27.52 22.37 -9.50
N ARG A 1035 26.38 23.06 -9.33
CA ARG A 1035 25.08 22.44 -9.13
C ARG A 1035 23.96 23.39 -9.54
N VAL A 1036 23.38 23.17 -10.72
CA VAL A 1036 22.44 24.12 -11.34
C VAL A 1036 21.06 23.53 -11.58
N VAL A 1037 20.07 24.38 -11.85
CA VAL A 1037 18.74 23.97 -12.34
C VAL A 1037 18.47 24.68 -13.66
N GLY A 1038 17.96 23.95 -14.65
CA GLY A 1038 17.60 24.50 -15.96
C GLY A 1038 16.19 25.07 -16.01
N TYR A 1039 15.98 26.12 -16.81
CA TYR A 1039 14.69 26.80 -16.98
C TYR A 1039 14.45 27.07 -18.47
N ALA A 1040 13.27 26.70 -18.97
CA ALA A 1040 12.89 26.90 -20.37
C ALA A 1040 11.47 27.45 -20.49
N GLY A 1041 11.26 28.31 -21.48
CA GLY A 1041 9.94 28.80 -21.88
C GLY A 1041 9.64 28.43 -23.32
N ALA A 1042 8.46 27.87 -23.61
CA ALA A 1042 8.10 27.45 -24.96
C ALA A 1042 6.60 27.65 -25.27
N LEU A 1043 6.29 27.82 -26.56
CA LEU A 1043 4.92 27.85 -27.09
C LEU A 1043 4.61 26.54 -27.83
N LEU A 1044 3.45 25.96 -27.57
CA LEU A 1044 2.95 24.77 -28.27
C LEU A 1044 1.70 25.15 -29.07
N ARG A 1045 1.69 24.85 -30.36
CA ARG A 1045 0.72 25.36 -31.33
C ARG A 1045 0.07 24.24 -32.14
#